data_AF-W7BKZ8-F1
#
_entry.id   AF-W7BKZ8-F1
#
_cell.length_a   1.000
_cell.length_b   1.000
_cell.length_c   1.000
_cell.angle_alpha   90.00
_cell.angle_beta   90.00
_cell.angle_gamma   90.00
#
_symmetry.space_group_name_H-M   'P 1'
#
loop_
_entity.id
_entity.type
_entity.pdbx_description
1 polymer ?
#
loop_
_entity_poly.entity_id
_entity_poly.type
_entity_poly.pdbx_seq_one_letter_code
_entity_poly.pdbx_strand_id
1 'polypeptide(L)'
;MKQPIYKRKSWQIAFGVIIILLIVVAVLFFIFLNQSADKKAERTAESFTTNLKKGHYDKLAEDVTKDSLKESQFSQKQLQEKYQAVYGGVGVQDITVKNLKVKPGANSRIYNLSYELSMRTSLGKLKTQRYKTTISNDNDEWKINWKPALIFPGMVADDKVRLETDEARRGDIVDRNGKKLATMGDFYEVGVVPELLTSGAEKNKRIEAISKEIDIPAKEINEALKQKWVKEDSFVPLKTVFDGVKSDLIGIAYAQKVLRTYPLNQASAHLLGYIGEVSAEDIKKNPQLKVGDVIGKAGLERYYDKDLRGESGGIIKIVNDRTKHETTLQKVARKDGQTVKLTIDANLQQKIYTGLSKETGAASVINPQNGELLALVSTPSYDANQLAAGIRAEDYKTYSEDERMPFLARYSARYAPGSTFKTITASIGLDLGVTKPDKVRKIDGLKWQKDASWGKYSVTRVHDKSSVNMVDALVYSDNIYFAQEGLEIGARRFETELKKFNFGEKYTHLPVDMKAAQISNDGLKSEILLADTAYGQGQLLMSPIEQAAAYSAIANGGKTVYPKLTVSQQVKNPEQAVKKESADIVKEALVKTVSDPNGTAHGLAVSGKNLAAKTGTAELKQKQGEDGDENGFLYAFNADHPDALLVGMVEDVKGRGGSSLVIDRLKNVIATF
;
A
#
# COMPACT_ATOMS: atom_id res chain seq x y z
N MET A 1 119.19 -8.96 -26.67
CA MET A 1 118.82 -8.16 -25.49
C MET A 1 117.37 -7.72 -25.62
N LYS A 2 116.53 -8.00 -24.60
CA LYS A 2 115.10 -7.62 -24.53
C LYS A 2 114.96 -6.10 -24.32
N GLN A 3 113.96 -5.46 -24.93
CA GLN A 3 113.08 -4.42 -24.35
C GLN A 3 111.86 -4.16 -25.28
N PRO A 4 110.69 -3.71 -24.76
CA PRO A 4 109.39 -4.23 -25.17
C PRO A 4 108.55 -3.27 -26.05
N ILE A 5 107.78 -3.88 -26.96
CA ILE A 5 106.64 -3.29 -27.66
C ILE A 5 105.40 -3.54 -26.81
N TYR A 6 104.75 -2.54 -26.21
CA TYR A 6 103.30 -2.57 -25.93
C TYR A 6 102.75 -1.20 -25.52
N LYS A 7 101.48 -0.97 -25.90
CA LYS A 7 100.52 0.09 -25.49
C LYS A 7 100.48 1.38 -26.34
N ARG A 8 99.69 1.34 -27.43
CA ARG A 8 98.94 2.54 -27.90
C ARG A 8 97.60 2.28 -28.62
N LYS A 9 97.22 1.04 -28.96
CA LYS A 9 95.93 0.71 -29.62
C LYS A 9 94.77 0.29 -28.70
N SER A 10 95.02 0.05 -27.41
CA SER A 10 93.97 -0.40 -26.47
C SER A 10 93.06 0.72 -25.97
N TRP A 11 93.51 1.98 -26.00
CA TRP A 11 92.74 3.11 -25.46
C TRP A 11 91.61 3.57 -26.39
N GLN A 12 91.81 3.53 -27.71
CA GLN A 12 90.78 3.92 -28.70
C GLN A 12 89.61 2.94 -28.78
N ILE A 13 89.88 1.63 -28.66
CA ILE A 13 88.83 0.60 -28.61
C ILE A 13 88.08 0.68 -27.27
N ALA A 14 88.80 0.87 -26.15
CA ALA A 14 88.17 1.10 -24.85
C ALA A 14 87.30 2.36 -24.83
N PHE A 15 87.73 3.45 -25.47
CA PHE A 15 86.97 4.70 -25.55
C PHE A 15 85.71 4.57 -26.43
N GLY A 16 85.79 3.86 -27.56
CA GLY A 16 84.62 3.55 -28.40
C GLY A 16 83.58 2.67 -27.71
N VAL A 17 84.02 1.67 -26.93
CA VAL A 17 83.13 0.83 -26.11
C VAL A 17 82.46 1.65 -25.01
N ILE A 18 83.18 2.56 -24.35
CA ILE A 18 82.62 3.45 -23.32
C ILE A 18 81.55 4.38 -23.91
N ILE A 19 81.76 4.95 -25.11
CA ILE A 19 80.77 5.82 -25.76
C ILE A 19 79.49 5.04 -26.12
N ILE A 20 79.62 3.84 -26.68
CA ILE A 20 78.46 2.97 -26.98
C ILE A 20 77.72 2.61 -25.69
N LEU A 21 78.45 2.29 -24.61
CA LEU A 21 77.85 2.00 -23.32
C LEU A 21 77.10 3.20 -22.75
N LEU A 22 77.65 4.42 -22.88
CA LEU A 22 76.99 5.67 -22.47
C LEU A 22 75.73 5.96 -23.31
N ILE A 23 75.75 5.69 -24.62
CA ILE A 23 74.57 5.83 -25.48
C ILE A 23 73.50 4.79 -25.09
N VAL A 24 73.88 3.54 -24.86
CA VAL A 24 72.95 2.49 -24.40
C VAL A 24 72.37 2.84 -23.03
N VAL A 25 73.18 3.32 -22.09
CA VAL A 25 72.71 3.80 -20.79
C VAL A 25 71.79 5.00 -20.95
N ALA A 26 72.09 5.97 -21.82
CA ALA A 26 71.24 7.11 -22.08
C ALA A 26 69.90 6.70 -22.73
N VAL A 27 69.92 5.74 -23.66
CA VAL A 27 68.71 5.18 -24.29
C VAL A 27 67.88 4.38 -23.28
N LEU A 28 68.50 3.53 -22.47
CA LEU A 28 67.83 2.79 -21.40
C LEU A 28 67.28 3.71 -20.31
N PHE A 29 68.02 4.77 -19.96
CA PHE A 29 67.58 5.80 -19.02
C PHE A 29 66.42 6.61 -19.60
N PHE A 30 66.47 6.96 -20.90
CA PHE A 30 65.37 7.61 -21.60
C PHE A 30 64.12 6.70 -21.65
N ILE A 31 64.27 5.41 -21.97
CA ILE A 31 63.18 4.42 -21.92
C ILE A 31 62.63 4.29 -20.50
N PHE A 32 63.49 4.25 -19.48
CA PHE A 32 63.10 4.15 -18.07
C PHE A 32 62.35 5.41 -17.60
N LEU A 33 62.84 6.60 -17.93
CA LEU A 33 62.16 7.87 -17.63
C LEU A 33 60.81 7.95 -18.33
N ASN A 34 60.71 7.50 -19.58
CA ASN A 34 59.47 7.52 -20.34
C ASN A 34 58.46 6.48 -19.83
N GLN A 35 58.88 5.25 -19.52
CA GLN A 35 58.03 4.26 -18.84
C GLN A 35 57.59 4.71 -17.45
N SER A 36 58.42 5.47 -16.74
CA SER A 36 58.08 6.07 -15.45
C SER A 36 57.04 7.18 -15.61
N ALA A 37 57.16 8.03 -16.64
CA ALA A 37 56.18 9.05 -16.98
C ALA A 37 54.84 8.45 -17.43
N ASP A 38 54.85 7.42 -18.28
CA ASP A 38 53.65 6.69 -18.73
C ASP A 38 52.86 6.17 -17.52
N LYS A 39 53.55 5.46 -16.60
CA LYS A 39 52.94 4.93 -15.38
C LYS A 39 52.41 6.02 -14.45
N LYS A 40 53.09 7.16 -14.34
CA LYS A 40 52.61 8.28 -13.52
C LYS A 40 51.35 8.90 -14.13
N ALA A 41 51.32 9.10 -15.45
CA ALA A 41 50.15 9.61 -16.15
C ALA A 41 48.94 8.66 -16.06
N GLU A 42 49.16 7.34 -16.17
CA GLU A 42 48.14 6.32 -15.94
C GLU A 42 47.59 6.39 -14.50
N ARG A 43 48.47 6.48 -13.50
CA ARG A 43 48.06 6.64 -12.09
C ARG A 43 47.25 7.91 -11.85
N THR A 44 47.63 9.03 -12.46
CA THR A 44 46.85 10.27 -12.37
C THR A 44 45.45 10.10 -12.96
N ALA A 45 45.33 9.43 -14.11
CA ALA A 45 44.04 9.14 -14.72
C ALA A 45 43.17 8.20 -13.86
N GLU A 46 43.78 7.18 -13.25
CA GLU A 46 43.13 6.27 -12.31
C GLU A 46 42.69 6.98 -11.03
N SER A 47 43.54 7.85 -10.46
CA SER A 47 43.24 8.68 -9.28
C SER A 47 42.02 9.55 -9.55
N PHE A 48 42.08 10.35 -10.62
CA PHE A 48 41.01 11.28 -11.02
C PHE A 48 39.67 10.55 -11.20
N THR A 49 39.68 9.47 -11.98
CA THR A 49 38.44 8.72 -12.27
C THR A 49 37.92 7.93 -11.06
N THR A 50 38.81 7.51 -10.15
CA THR A 50 38.44 6.88 -8.88
C THR A 50 37.83 7.88 -7.90
N ASN A 51 38.40 9.07 -7.77
CA ASN A 51 37.88 10.15 -6.94
C ASN A 51 36.51 10.62 -7.46
N LEU A 52 36.35 10.74 -8.78
CA LEU A 52 35.07 11.01 -9.42
C LEU A 52 34.03 9.94 -9.10
N LYS A 53 34.38 8.65 -9.24
CA LYS A 53 33.50 7.52 -8.93
C LYS A 53 33.07 7.49 -7.46
N LYS A 54 33.96 7.85 -6.54
CA LYS A 54 33.70 7.88 -5.09
C LYS A 54 33.02 9.15 -4.62
N GLY A 55 32.85 10.16 -5.47
CA GLY A 55 32.31 11.47 -5.10
C GLY A 55 33.25 12.31 -4.22
N HIS A 56 34.54 12.00 -4.19
CA HIS A 56 35.56 12.75 -3.45
C HIS A 56 36.04 13.95 -4.28
N TYR A 57 35.17 14.95 -4.45
CA TYR A 57 35.43 16.11 -5.32
C TYR A 57 36.52 17.04 -4.78
N ASP A 58 36.78 17.02 -3.47
CA ASP A 58 37.91 17.65 -2.81
C ASP A 58 39.24 17.09 -3.35
N LYS A 59 39.38 15.76 -3.38
CA LYS A 59 40.58 15.07 -3.91
C LYS A 59 40.70 15.21 -5.42
N LEU A 60 39.57 15.24 -6.12
CA LEU A 60 39.54 15.49 -7.56
C LEU A 60 40.14 16.86 -7.92
N ALA A 61 40.01 17.86 -7.04
CA ALA A 61 40.63 19.17 -7.23
C ALA A 61 42.16 19.16 -7.03
N GLU A 62 42.72 18.15 -6.37
CA GLU A 62 44.17 17.95 -6.21
C GLU A 62 44.80 17.29 -7.45
N ASP A 63 44.02 16.47 -8.16
CA ASP A 63 44.43 15.76 -9.38
C ASP A 63 44.54 16.69 -10.61
N VAL A 64 44.20 17.98 -10.51
CA VAL A 64 44.10 18.92 -11.65
C VAL A 64 45.17 20.02 -11.59
N THR A 65 45.60 20.52 -12.76
CA THR A 65 46.60 21.60 -12.84
C THR A 65 46.00 22.95 -12.43
N LYS A 66 46.76 23.76 -11.70
CA LYS A 66 46.33 25.12 -11.32
C LYS A 66 46.12 26.03 -12.53
N ASP A 67 46.93 25.85 -13.58
CA ASP A 67 46.82 26.62 -14.80
C ASP A 67 45.52 26.34 -15.55
N SER A 68 45.13 25.07 -15.70
CA SER A 68 43.86 24.72 -16.36
C SER A 68 42.62 25.23 -15.63
N LEU A 69 42.68 25.28 -14.29
CA LEU A 69 41.65 25.90 -13.47
C LEU A 69 41.56 27.40 -13.72
N LYS A 70 42.70 28.10 -13.72
CA LYS A 70 42.75 29.54 -14.00
C LYS A 70 42.25 29.88 -15.41
N GLU A 71 42.66 29.12 -16.43
CA GLU A 71 42.18 29.24 -17.81
C GLU A 71 40.66 29.05 -17.91
N SER A 72 40.12 28.14 -17.08
CA SER A 72 38.68 27.87 -17.02
C SER A 72 37.91 28.85 -16.14
N GLN A 73 38.58 29.80 -15.48
CA GLN A 73 38.01 30.73 -14.48
C GLN A 73 37.48 30.04 -13.21
N PHE A 74 38.15 28.99 -12.76
CA PHE A 74 37.83 28.27 -11.52
C PHE A 74 38.99 28.30 -10.53
N SER A 75 38.65 28.22 -9.25
CA SER A 75 39.53 27.76 -8.17
C SER A 75 39.25 26.28 -7.84
N GLN A 76 40.14 25.64 -7.10
CA GLN A 76 39.93 24.27 -6.61
C GLN A 76 38.62 24.13 -5.81
N LYS A 77 38.32 25.11 -4.95
CA LYS A 77 37.08 25.13 -4.16
C LYS A 77 35.84 25.25 -5.05
N GLN A 78 35.87 26.14 -6.05
CA GLN A 78 34.75 26.29 -6.98
C GLN A 78 34.54 25.05 -7.85
N LEU A 79 35.60 24.32 -8.20
CA LEU A 79 35.48 23.03 -8.89
C LEU A 79 34.70 22.04 -8.02
N GLN A 80 35.10 21.89 -6.75
CA GLN A 80 34.44 20.99 -5.80
C GLN A 80 32.95 21.34 -5.66
N GLU A 81 32.66 22.61 -5.40
CA GLU A 81 31.30 23.13 -5.27
C GLU A 81 30.49 22.89 -6.55
N LYS A 82 31.09 23.05 -7.73
CA LYS A 82 30.42 22.82 -9.02
C LYS A 82 30.05 21.36 -9.22
N TYR A 83 30.95 20.40 -8.96
CA TYR A 83 30.60 18.98 -9.03
C TYR A 83 29.52 18.61 -8.03
N GLN A 84 29.64 19.07 -6.78
CA GLN A 84 28.65 18.79 -5.75
C GLN A 84 27.26 19.35 -6.11
N ALA A 85 27.21 20.59 -6.62
CA ALA A 85 25.96 21.21 -7.05
C ALA A 85 25.35 20.51 -8.27
N VAL A 86 26.17 20.18 -9.29
CA VAL A 86 25.67 19.58 -10.53
C VAL A 86 25.30 18.11 -10.33
N TYR A 87 26.23 17.28 -9.86
CA TYR A 87 25.97 15.84 -9.66
C TYR A 87 24.97 15.62 -8.53
N GLY A 88 25.04 16.39 -7.44
CA GLY A 88 24.04 16.34 -6.38
C GLY A 88 22.66 16.79 -6.86
N GLY A 89 22.58 17.92 -7.59
CA GLY A 89 21.32 18.49 -8.08
C GLY A 89 20.57 17.59 -9.07
N VAL A 90 21.27 16.80 -9.88
CA VAL A 90 20.65 15.82 -10.80
C VAL A 90 20.66 14.38 -10.26
N GLY A 91 21.08 14.18 -9.00
CA GLY A 91 21.11 12.87 -8.34
C GLY A 91 21.99 11.84 -9.05
N VAL A 92 23.19 12.22 -9.48
CA VAL A 92 24.15 11.30 -10.11
C VAL A 92 24.63 10.25 -9.12
N GLN A 93 24.52 8.98 -9.52
CA GLN A 93 24.96 7.83 -8.75
C GLN A 93 25.47 6.70 -9.67
N ASP A 94 26.03 5.65 -9.08
CA ASP A 94 26.47 4.43 -9.76
C ASP A 94 27.47 4.68 -10.91
N ILE A 95 28.35 5.67 -10.74
CA ILE A 95 29.36 6.02 -11.75
C ILE A 95 30.29 4.82 -11.97
N THR A 96 30.37 4.39 -13.22
CA THR A 96 31.29 3.34 -13.68
C THR A 96 32.14 3.89 -14.80
N VAL A 97 33.45 3.76 -14.65
CA VAL A 97 34.45 4.16 -15.64
C VAL A 97 34.69 2.99 -16.58
N LYS A 98 34.65 3.25 -17.89
CA LYS A 98 34.95 2.28 -18.94
C LYS A 98 35.93 2.89 -19.93
N ASN A 99 36.64 2.04 -20.67
CA ASN A 99 37.49 2.47 -21.78
C ASN A 99 38.52 3.56 -21.40
N LEU A 100 39.06 3.50 -20.17
CA LEU A 100 40.12 4.40 -19.71
C LEU A 100 41.38 4.15 -20.53
N LYS A 101 41.83 5.17 -21.26
CA LYS A 101 43.00 5.10 -22.15
C LYS A 101 43.84 6.36 -21.97
N VAL A 102 45.12 6.16 -21.66
CA VAL A 102 46.16 7.19 -21.65
C VAL A 102 47.08 6.90 -22.82
N LYS A 103 47.34 7.91 -23.65
CA LYS A 103 48.24 7.80 -24.81
C LYS A 103 49.20 8.98 -24.85
N PRO A 104 50.45 8.80 -25.29
CA PRO A 104 51.36 9.93 -25.50
C PRO A 104 50.73 11.00 -26.40
N GLY A 105 50.96 12.26 -26.05
CA GLY A 105 50.44 13.44 -26.73
C GLY A 105 51.41 14.04 -27.75
N ALA A 106 51.23 15.32 -28.06
CA ALA A 106 52.02 16.03 -29.09
C ALA A 106 53.50 16.20 -28.73
N ASN A 107 53.85 16.12 -27.44
CA ASN A 107 55.24 16.15 -26.96
C ASN A 107 55.37 15.29 -25.68
N SER A 108 56.61 15.06 -25.23
CA SER A 108 56.92 14.20 -24.07
C SER A 108 56.40 14.71 -22.71
N ARG A 109 55.73 15.87 -22.67
CA ARG A 109 55.17 16.47 -21.45
C ARG A 109 53.64 16.43 -21.40
N ILE A 110 53.00 15.83 -22.40
CA ILE A 110 51.54 15.79 -22.53
C ILE A 110 51.09 14.37 -22.85
N TYR A 111 50.06 13.88 -22.16
CA TYR A 111 49.32 12.67 -22.52
C TYR A 111 47.87 13.00 -22.87
N ASN A 112 47.33 12.32 -23.86
CA ASN A 112 45.91 12.32 -24.17
C ASN A 112 45.19 11.29 -23.29
N LEU A 113 44.18 11.75 -22.55
CA LEU A 113 43.31 10.93 -21.73
C LEU A 113 41.92 10.85 -22.39
N SER A 114 41.40 9.63 -22.53
CA SER A 114 40.00 9.40 -22.90
C SER A 114 39.38 8.31 -22.03
N TYR A 115 38.10 8.48 -21.69
CA TYR A 115 37.34 7.50 -20.90
C TYR A 115 35.84 7.68 -21.13
N GLU A 116 35.07 6.68 -20.74
CA GLU A 116 33.61 6.71 -20.78
C GLU A 116 33.05 6.56 -19.37
N LEU A 117 31.99 7.32 -19.07
CA LEU A 117 31.23 7.16 -17.83
C LEU A 117 29.83 6.62 -18.13
N SER A 118 29.49 5.54 -17.44
CA SER A 118 28.10 5.09 -17.28
C SER A 118 27.63 5.51 -15.89
N MET A 119 26.47 6.16 -15.80
CA MET A 119 25.93 6.64 -14.53
C MET A 119 24.39 6.64 -14.56
N ARG A 120 23.77 6.81 -13.40
CA ARG A 120 22.33 7.07 -13.26
C ARG A 120 22.13 8.47 -12.70
N THR A 121 21.03 9.10 -13.05
CA THR A 121 20.52 10.36 -12.50
C THR A 121 19.22 10.10 -11.74
N SER A 122 18.59 11.16 -11.21
CA SER A 122 17.23 11.10 -10.68
C SER A 122 16.20 10.57 -11.70
N LEU A 123 16.46 10.73 -13.00
CA LEU A 123 15.62 10.25 -14.11
C LEU A 123 16.03 8.86 -14.63
N GLY A 124 16.89 8.14 -13.90
CA GLY A 124 17.33 6.79 -14.27
C GLY A 124 18.64 6.76 -15.06
N LYS A 125 18.88 5.71 -15.86
CA LYS A 125 20.17 5.49 -16.52
C LYS A 125 20.45 6.56 -17.57
N LEU A 126 21.54 7.31 -17.40
CA LEU A 126 22.01 8.28 -18.38
C LEU A 126 22.72 7.56 -19.54
N LYS A 127 22.55 8.06 -20.76
CA LYS A 127 23.33 7.60 -21.91
C LYS A 127 24.83 7.73 -21.59
N THR A 128 25.63 6.74 -21.98
CA THR A 128 27.08 6.74 -21.74
C THR A 128 27.72 8.03 -22.25
N GLN A 129 28.44 8.71 -21.36
CA GLN A 129 29.13 9.97 -21.66
C GLN A 129 30.59 9.69 -22.00
N ARG A 130 31.12 10.37 -23.02
CA ARG A 130 32.49 10.19 -23.52
C ARG A 130 33.31 11.43 -23.22
N TYR A 131 34.46 11.24 -22.57
CA TYR A 131 35.33 12.32 -22.13
C TYR A 131 36.69 12.23 -22.79
N LYS A 132 37.28 13.41 -23.04
CA LYS A 132 38.63 13.58 -23.53
C LYS A 132 39.26 14.78 -22.84
N THR A 133 40.51 14.64 -22.43
CA THR A 133 41.34 15.76 -21.96
C THR A 133 42.82 15.40 -22.11
N THR A 134 43.70 16.25 -21.60
CA THR A 134 45.13 15.99 -21.51
C THR A 134 45.62 15.95 -20.07
N ILE A 135 46.72 15.25 -19.86
CA ILE A 135 47.50 15.22 -18.62
C ILE A 135 48.80 15.94 -18.92
N SER A 136 49.19 16.90 -18.08
CA SER A 136 50.46 17.60 -18.23
C SER A 136 51.28 17.54 -16.95
N ASN A 137 52.58 17.74 -17.09
CA ASN A 137 53.51 17.81 -15.97
C ASN A 137 53.50 19.22 -15.36
N ASP A 138 53.11 19.31 -14.09
CA ASP A 138 53.06 20.52 -13.26
C ASP A 138 53.99 20.29 -12.05
N ASN A 139 55.18 20.91 -12.07
CA ASN A 139 56.18 20.82 -11.00
C ASN A 139 56.54 19.37 -10.57
N ASP A 140 56.93 18.52 -11.54
CA ASP A 140 57.26 17.10 -11.36
C ASP A 140 56.09 16.16 -10.98
N GLU A 141 54.86 16.70 -10.95
CA GLU A 141 53.62 15.93 -10.76
C GLU A 141 52.79 15.91 -12.05
N TRP A 142 52.25 14.75 -12.41
CA TRP A 142 51.35 14.63 -13.56
C TRP A 142 49.93 14.92 -13.11
N LYS A 143 49.28 15.91 -13.73
CA LYS A 143 47.93 16.37 -13.37
C LYS A 143 47.04 16.55 -14.58
N ILE A 144 45.74 16.42 -14.36
CA ILE A 144 44.69 16.57 -15.37
C ILE A 144 44.54 18.04 -15.73
N ASN A 145 44.53 18.34 -17.04
CA ASN A 145 44.10 19.64 -17.52
C ASN A 145 42.57 19.69 -17.50
N TRP A 146 42.02 20.32 -16.47
CA TRP A 146 40.59 20.31 -16.24
C TRP A 146 39.86 21.37 -17.05
N LYS A 147 38.65 21.03 -17.50
CA LYS A 147 37.69 21.95 -18.12
C LYS A 147 36.28 21.59 -17.65
N PRO A 148 35.31 22.52 -17.66
CA PRO A 148 33.92 22.22 -17.32
C PRO A 148 33.30 21.06 -18.10
N ALA A 149 33.77 20.81 -19.33
CA ALA A 149 33.40 19.67 -20.16
C ALA A 149 33.70 18.28 -19.54
N LEU A 150 34.47 18.22 -18.44
CA LEU A 150 34.71 17.01 -17.65
C LEU A 150 33.64 16.76 -16.57
N ILE A 151 32.65 17.66 -16.43
CA ILE A 151 31.43 17.43 -15.66
C ILE A 151 30.40 16.74 -16.57
N PHE A 152 29.99 17.42 -17.64
CA PHE A 152 29.30 16.81 -18.77
C PHE A 152 29.91 17.29 -20.09
N PRO A 153 30.04 16.43 -21.11
CA PRO A 153 30.64 16.83 -22.38
C PRO A 153 29.94 18.04 -23.00
N GLY A 154 30.74 19.02 -23.44
CA GLY A 154 30.25 20.25 -24.08
C GLY A 154 30.04 21.43 -23.14
N MET A 155 30.10 21.24 -21.81
CA MET A 155 29.95 22.33 -20.86
C MET A 155 31.08 23.37 -20.91
N VAL A 156 30.74 24.63 -20.72
CA VAL A 156 31.64 25.77 -20.48
C VAL A 156 31.42 26.38 -19.09
N ALA A 157 32.24 27.37 -18.70
CA ALA A 157 32.32 27.87 -17.32
C ALA A 157 30.98 28.41 -16.76
N ASP A 158 30.28 29.20 -17.57
CA ASP A 158 29.02 29.86 -17.19
C ASP A 158 27.79 28.93 -17.27
N ASP A 159 27.96 27.69 -17.75
CA ASP A 159 26.83 26.78 -17.92
C ASP A 159 26.30 26.28 -16.58
N LYS A 160 24.98 26.15 -16.48
CA LYS A 160 24.26 25.53 -15.38
C LYS A 160 23.62 24.23 -15.84
N VAL A 161 23.36 23.33 -14.91
CA VAL A 161 22.56 22.13 -15.18
C VAL A 161 21.23 22.29 -14.47
N ARG A 162 20.14 22.20 -15.24
CA ARG A 162 18.77 22.31 -14.75
C ARG A 162 18.08 20.95 -14.86
N LEU A 163 17.47 20.53 -13.76
CA LEU A 163 16.52 19.42 -13.73
C LEU A 163 15.10 20.02 -13.74
N GLU A 164 14.32 19.65 -14.74
CA GLU A 164 12.89 19.91 -14.83
C GLU A 164 12.18 18.57 -14.60
N THR A 165 11.39 18.45 -13.53
CA THR A 165 10.61 17.24 -13.23
C THR A 165 9.23 17.33 -13.87
N ASP A 166 8.75 16.20 -14.40
CA ASP A 166 7.39 16.05 -14.91
C ASP A 166 6.73 14.90 -14.12
N GLU A 167 6.09 15.26 -13.00
CA GLU A 167 5.55 14.29 -12.06
C GLU A 167 4.43 13.46 -12.69
N ALA A 168 4.47 12.15 -12.45
CA ALA A 168 3.40 11.26 -12.86
C ALA A 168 2.15 11.52 -12.03
N ARG A 169 1.00 11.60 -12.69
CA ARG A 169 -0.28 11.64 -12.00
C ARG A 169 -0.60 10.24 -11.48
N ARG A 170 -0.88 10.13 -10.18
CA ARG A 170 -1.38 8.89 -9.58
C ARG A 170 -2.73 8.52 -10.21
N GLY A 171 -2.88 7.27 -10.66
CA GLY A 171 -4.10 6.73 -11.26
C GLY A 171 -5.28 6.75 -10.29
N ASP A 172 -6.50 6.80 -10.81
CA ASP A 172 -7.71 6.82 -9.98
C ASP A 172 -8.13 5.39 -9.59
N ILE A 173 -8.81 5.27 -8.45
CA ILE A 173 -9.61 4.08 -8.13
C ILE A 173 -11.08 4.48 -8.34
N VAL A 174 -11.80 3.68 -9.12
CA VAL A 174 -13.20 3.95 -9.46
C VAL A 174 -14.11 2.76 -9.17
N ASP A 175 -15.37 3.04 -8.90
CA ASP A 175 -16.40 2.03 -8.67
C ASP A 175 -16.84 1.36 -9.98
N ARG A 176 -17.77 0.40 -9.91
CA ARG A 176 -18.26 -0.34 -11.08
C ARG A 176 -18.89 0.54 -12.17
N ASN A 177 -19.39 1.72 -11.77
CA ASN A 177 -20.06 2.70 -12.64
C ASN A 177 -19.13 3.86 -13.03
N GLY A 178 -17.86 3.85 -12.61
CA GLY A 178 -16.87 4.87 -12.92
C GLY A 178 -16.83 6.06 -11.96
N LYS A 179 -17.61 6.03 -10.86
CA LYS A 179 -17.55 7.05 -9.81
C LYS A 179 -16.21 6.99 -9.10
N LYS A 180 -15.58 8.14 -8.86
CA LYS A 180 -14.28 8.23 -8.21
C LYS A 180 -14.39 7.80 -6.74
N LEU A 181 -13.55 6.85 -6.35
CA LEU A 181 -13.39 6.36 -4.98
C LEU A 181 -12.08 6.84 -4.36
N ALA A 182 -11.02 6.92 -5.16
CA ALA A 182 -9.77 7.61 -4.83
C ALA A 182 -9.28 8.38 -6.05
N THR A 183 -9.04 9.68 -5.92
CA THR A 183 -8.61 10.54 -7.03
C THR A 183 -7.79 11.72 -6.52
N MET A 184 -7.14 12.46 -7.40
CA MET A 184 -6.49 13.72 -7.04
C MET A 184 -7.54 14.84 -7.05
N GLY A 185 -7.58 15.65 -5.99
CA GLY A 185 -8.43 16.83 -5.88
C GLY A 185 -7.63 18.08 -5.53
N ASP A 186 -8.18 19.24 -5.90
CA ASP A 186 -7.63 20.55 -5.58
C ASP A 186 -8.21 21.05 -4.26
N PHE A 187 -7.34 21.36 -3.30
CA PHE A 187 -7.69 21.88 -1.99
C PHE A 187 -6.91 23.15 -1.70
N TYR A 188 -7.22 23.76 -0.56
CA TYR A 188 -6.43 24.84 0.01
C TYR A 188 -5.79 24.39 1.31
N GLU A 189 -4.54 24.79 1.50
CA GLU A 189 -3.88 24.75 2.79
C GLU A 189 -4.01 26.13 3.42
N VAL A 190 -4.52 26.18 4.65
CA VAL A 190 -4.57 27.39 5.46
C VAL A 190 -3.26 27.51 6.23
N GLY A 191 -2.73 28.72 6.28
CA GLY A 191 -1.48 29.02 6.94
C GLY A 191 -1.38 30.47 7.35
N VAL A 192 -0.22 30.85 7.87
CA VAL A 192 0.08 32.21 8.27
C VAL A 192 1.31 32.72 7.54
N VAL A 193 1.36 34.04 7.31
CA VAL A 193 2.56 34.71 6.79
C VAL A 193 3.12 35.59 7.92
N PRO A 194 4.38 35.39 8.37
CA PRO A 194 4.91 36.09 9.54
C PRO A 194 4.80 37.61 9.46
N GLU A 195 5.02 38.22 8.29
CA GLU A 195 4.92 39.67 8.10
C GLU A 195 3.50 40.21 8.38
N LEU A 196 2.46 39.41 8.14
CA LEU A 196 1.05 39.79 8.35
C LEU A 196 0.62 39.66 9.83
N LEU A 197 1.42 38.99 10.66
CA LEU A 197 1.13 38.79 12.08
C LEU A 197 1.57 39.97 12.95
N THR A 198 2.27 40.97 12.40
CA THR A 198 2.84 42.10 13.16
C THR A 198 3.83 41.64 14.26
N SER A 199 4.19 42.52 15.20
CA SER A 199 5.19 42.26 16.25
C SER A 199 4.65 42.53 17.67
N GLY A 200 5.38 42.04 18.69
CA GLY A 200 5.06 42.30 20.09
C GLY A 200 3.73 41.70 20.57
N ALA A 201 3.01 42.42 21.42
CA ALA A 201 1.75 41.95 22.03
C ALA A 201 0.63 41.72 20.99
N GLU A 202 0.66 42.44 19.87
CA GLU A 202 -0.34 42.34 18.80
C GLU A 202 -0.22 41.02 18.03
N LYS A 203 1.02 40.52 17.85
CA LYS A 203 1.29 39.20 17.29
C LYS A 203 0.60 38.09 18.10
N ASN A 204 0.73 38.13 19.42
CA ASN A 204 0.12 37.11 20.28
C ASN A 204 -1.41 37.16 20.18
N LYS A 205 -2.03 38.35 20.18
CA LYS A 205 -3.48 38.49 19.99
C LYS A 205 -3.96 37.91 18.66
N ARG A 206 -3.22 38.15 17.58
CA ARG A 206 -3.55 37.62 16.24
C ARG A 206 -3.41 36.11 16.18
N ILE A 207 -2.35 35.55 16.76
CA ILE A 207 -2.17 34.09 16.84
C ILE A 207 -3.33 33.45 17.63
N GLU A 208 -3.77 34.05 18.73
CA GLU A 208 -4.93 33.55 19.49
C GLU A 208 -6.24 33.65 18.70
N ALA A 209 -6.44 34.72 17.93
CA ALA A 209 -7.60 34.84 17.04
C ALA A 209 -7.58 33.78 15.92
N ILE A 210 -6.43 33.61 15.27
CA ILE A 210 -6.23 32.58 14.23
C ILE A 210 -6.43 31.18 14.82
N SER A 211 -5.88 30.91 16.00
CA SER A 211 -5.99 29.63 16.71
C SER A 211 -7.44 29.18 16.86
N LYS A 212 -8.33 30.11 17.25
CA LYS A 212 -9.77 29.86 17.36
C LYS A 212 -10.45 29.68 16.01
N GLU A 213 -10.04 30.46 15.01
CA GLU A 213 -10.63 30.45 13.68
C GLU A 213 -10.36 29.13 12.93
N ILE A 214 -9.14 28.60 12.99
CA ILE A 214 -8.73 27.40 12.22
C ILE A 214 -8.72 26.11 13.06
N ASP A 215 -9.07 26.22 14.34
CA ASP A 215 -9.08 25.14 15.33
C ASP A 215 -7.72 24.43 15.45
N ILE A 216 -6.67 25.23 15.69
CA ILE A 216 -5.30 24.76 15.94
C ILE A 216 -4.77 25.49 17.18
N PRO A 217 -4.21 24.80 18.18
CA PRO A 217 -3.66 25.44 19.37
C PRO A 217 -2.61 26.51 19.03
N ALA A 218 -2.70 27.69 19.65
CA ALA A 218 -1.74 28.78 19.48
C ALA A 218 -0.28 28.35 19.70
N LYS A 219 -0.04 27.35 20.55
CA LYS A 219 1.27 26.75 20.78
C LYS A 219 1.85 26.12 19.50
N GLU A 220 1.05 25.35 18.76
CA GLU A 220 1.48 24.68 17.52
C GLU A 220 1.76 25.70 16.42
N ILE A 221 0.96 26.76 16.31
CA ILE A 221 1.22 27.88 15.38
C ILE A 221 2.58 28.52 15.69
N ASN A 222 2.88 28.76 16.97
CA ASN A 222 4.16 29.32 17.39
C ASN A 222 5.34 28.36 17.13
N GLU A 223 5.15 27.05 17.24
CA GLU A 223 6.17 26.05 16.91
C GLU A 223 6.43 25.98 15.41
N ALA A 224 5.38 26.04 14.58
CA ALA A 224 5.50 26.11 13.12
C ALA A 224 6.28 27.36 12.66
N LEU A 225 6.01 28.52 13.27
CA LEU A 225 6.71 29.78 12.98
C LEU A 225 8.20 29.79 13.35
N LYS A 226 8.67 28.86 14.20
CA LYS A 226 10.07 28.75 14.64
C LYS A 226 10.94 27.86 13.75
N GLN A 227 10.34 27.24 12.71
CA GLN A 227 11.07 26.34 11.83
C GLN A 227 12.14 27.08 11.02
N LYS A 228 13.32 26.45 10.81
CA LYS A 228 14.50 27.11 10.21
C LYS A 228 14.28 27.66 8.79
N TRP A 229 13.30 27.14 8.07
CA TRP A 229 13.00 27.55 6.69
C TRP A 229 12.10 28.79 6.62
N VAL A 230 11.46 29.17 7.73
CA VAL A 230 10.49 30.27 7.79
C VAL A 230 11.22 31.61 7.73
N LYS A 231 10.82 32.45 6.77
CA LYS A 231 11.21 33.84 6.61
C LYS A 231 9.98 34.75 6.75
N GLU A 232 10.18 36.06 6.82
CA GLU A 232 9.09 37.03 7.01
C GLU A 232 7.99 36.93 5.94
N ASP A 233 8.37 36.66 4.69
CA ASP A 233 7.50 36.53 3.51
C ASP A 233 7.04 35.09 3.24
N SER A 234 7.40 34.14 4.10
CA SER A 234 7.09 32.73 3.88
C SER A 234 5.64 32.40 4.24
N PHE A 235 4.97 31.65 3.37
CA PHE A 235 3.72 30.99 3.72
C PHE A 235 4.03 29.79 4.63
N VAL A 236 3.53 29.82 5.87
CA VAL A 236 3.68 28.73 6.85
C VAL A 236 2.38 27.91 6.89
N PRO A 237 2.34 26.72 6.27
CA PRO A 237 1.15 25.88 6.24
C PRO A 237 0.85 25.32 7.63
N LEU A 238 -0.44 25.28 7.98
CA LEU A 238 -0.89 24.77 9.28
C LEU A 238 -1.90 23.63 9.15
N LYS A 239 -2.85 23.71 8.21
CA LYS A 239 -3.92 22.71 8.04
C LYS A 239 -4.49 22.70 6.63
N THR A 240 -4.92 21.53 6.16
CA THR A 240 -5.69 21.42 4.92
C THR A 240 -7.16 21.73 5.16
N VAL A 241 -7.77 22.52 4.28
CA VAL A 241 -9.19 22.88 4.31
C VAL A 241 -9.97 22.04 3.31
N PHE A 242 -10.84 21.17 3.81
CA PHE A 242 -11.61 20.22 3.00
C PHE A 242 -13.01 20.72 2.60
N ASP A 243 -13.59 21.66 3.36
CA ASP A 243 -14.93 22.22 3.12
C ASP A 243 -14.94 23.43 2.17
N GLY A 244 -13.75 23.94 1.82
CA GLY A 244 -13.56 25.09 0.94
C GLY A 244 -13.84 26.45 1.59
N VAL A 245 -14.13 26.50 2.90
CA VAL A 245 -14.42 27.75 3.60
C VAL A 245 -13.13 28.50 3.87
N LYS A 246 -13.02 29.72 3.34
CA LYS A 246 -11.89 30.61 3.56
C LYS A 246 -12.29 31.72 4.54
N SER A 247 -11.44 31.96 5.52
CA SER A 247 -11.55 33.06 6.45
C SER A 247 -10.82 34.27 5.90
N ASP A 248 -11.41 35.45 6.06
CA ASP A 248 -10.80 36.73 5.71
C ASP A 248 -10.00 37.35 6.88
N LEU A 249 -9.78 36.58 7.96
CA LEU A 249 -9.06 37.05 9.14
C LEU A 249 -7.61 37.44 8.80
N ILE A 250 -7.21 38.66 9.17
CA ILE A 250 -5.88 39.20 8.89
C ILE A 250 -4.79 38.32 9.52
N GLY A 251 -3.82 37.90 8.71
CA GLY A 251 -2.73 37.01 9.11
C GLY A 251 -2.91 35.59 8.59
N ILE A 252 -4.11 35.23 8.13
CA ILE A 252 -4.38 33.97 7.42
C ILE A 252 -4.12 34.15 5.93
N ALA A 253 -3.48 33.14 5.34
CA ALA A 253 -3.33 33.00 3.90
C ALA A 253 -3.72 31.59 3.46
N TYR A 254 -3.98 31.44 2.16
CA TYR A 254 -4.34 30.17 1.54
C TYR A 254 -3.43 29.88 0.35
N ALA A 255 -2.92 28.66 0.28
CA ALA A 255 -2.20 28.14 -0.88
C ALA A 255 -2.95 26.96 -1.49
N GLN A 256 -3.00 26.87 -2.82
CA GLN A 256 -3.59 25.71 -3.49
C GLN A 256 -2.67 24.49 -3.31
N LYS A 257 -3.26 23.34 -3.03
CA LYS A 257 -2.56 22.06 -2.83
C LYS A 257 -3.34 20.95 -3.52
N VAL A 258 -2.65 20.13 -4.31
CA VAL A 258 -3.24 18.94 -4.91
C VAL A 258 -3.06 17.78 -3.92
N LEU A 259 -4.15 17.14 -3.52
CA LEU A 259 -4.14 16.04 -2.56
C LEU A 259 -4.86 14.83 -3.12
N ARG A 260 -4.49 13.65 -2.60
CA ARG A 260 -5.28 12.46 -2.83
C ARG A 260 -6.52 12.51 -1.95
N THR A 261 -7.67 12.27 -2.57
CA THR A 261 -8.98 12.39 -1.96
C THR A 261 -9.76 11.11 -2.10
N TYR A 262 -10.48 10.79 -1.04
CA TYR A 262 -11.38 9.66 -0.90
C TYR A 262 -12.80 10.21 -0.72
N PRO A 263 -13.62 10.32 -1.78
CA PRO A 263 -14.94 10.94 -1.70
C PRO A 263 -15.90 10.26 -0.73
N LEU A 264 -15.76 8.94 -0.52
CA LEU A 264 -16.55 8.20 0.47
C LEU A 264 -15.88 8.19 1.86
N ASN A 265 -14.65 8.67 1.98
CA ASN A 265 -13.89 8.81 3.21
C ASN A 265 -14.02 7.58 4.13
N GLN A 266 -14.56 7.74 5.33
CA GLN A 266 -14.78 6.70 6.33
C GLN A 266 -15.59 5.51 5.80
N ALA A 267 -16.52 5.71 4.87
CA ALA A 267 -17.32 4.62 4.31
C ALA A 267 -16.51 3.64 3.47
N SER A 268 -15.31 4.00 3.02
CA SER A 268 -14.44 3.14 2.21
C SER A 268 -13.00 3.07 2.72
N ALA A 269 -12.70 3.64 3.89
CA ALA A 269 -11.34 3.84 4.37
C ALA A 269 -10.57 2.51 4.51
N HIS A 270 -11.15 1.47 5.12
CA HIS A 270 -10.49 0.16 5.24
C HIS A 270 -10.22 -0.50 3.88
N LEU A 271 -11.15 -0.32 2.95
CA LEU A 271 -11.04 -0.90 1.61
C LEU A 271 -9.95 -0.19 0.82
N LEU A 272 -10.09 1.11 0.60
CA LEU A 272 -9.17 1.88 -0.24
C LEU A 272 -7.83 2.09 0.45
N GLY A 273 -7.82 2.21 1.77
CA GLY A 273 -6.70 2.70 2.54
C GLY A 273 -6.42 4.16 2.26
N TYR A 274 -5.16 4.54 2.42
CA TYR A 274 -4.68 5.90 2.22
C TYR A 274 -3.23 5.87 1.70
N ILE A 275 -2.79 7.00 1.13
CA ILE A 275 -1.39 7.22 0.78
C ILE A 275 -0.66 7.98 1.89
N GLY A 276 0.66 7.97 1.87
CA GLY A 276 1.47 8.83 2.74
C GLY A 276 2.93 8.83 2.30
N GLU A 277 3.68 9.79 2.82
CA GLU A 277 5.12 9.88 2.59
C GLU A 277 5.84 8.63 3.11
N VAL A 278 6.86 8.20 2.38
CA VAL A 278 7.72 7.06 2.73
C VAL A 278 8.38 7.27 4.09
N SER A 279 8.28 6.26 4.98
CA SER A 279 8.98 6.25 6.26
C SER A 279 10.33 5.54 6.18
N ALA A 280 11.15 5.64 7.23
CA ALA A 280 12.42 4.90 7.32
C ALA A 280 12.21 3.37 7.22
N GLU A 281 11.13 2.85 7.79
CA GLU A 281 10.74 1.44 7.70
C GLU A 281 10.38 1.03 6.28
N ASP A 282 9.74 1.91 5.51
CA ASP A 282 9.39 1.65 4.11
C ASP A 282 10.65 1.58 3.24
N ILE A 283 11.60 2.50 3.43
CA ILE A 283 12.91 2.47 2.74
C ILE A 283 13.67 1.19 3.11
N LYS A 284 13.61 0.76 4.37
CA LYS A 284 14.23 -0.50 4.81
C LYS A 284 13.63 -1.72 4.09
N LYS A 285 12.31 -1.73 3.86
CA LYS A 285 11.61 -2.82 3.14
C LYS A 285 11.83 -2.74 1.62
N ASN A 286 11.92 -1.52 1.08
CA ASN A 286 12.16 -1.27 -0.34
C ASN A 286 13.19 -0.14 -0.51
N PRO A 287 14.49 -0.48 -0.63
CA PRO A 287 15.56 0.51 -0.78
C PRO A 287 15.52 1.36 -2.06
N GLN A 288 14.57 1.10 -2.97
CA GLN A 288 14.36 1.93 -4.16
C GLN A 288 13.52 3.19 -3.84
N LEU A 289 12.80 3.19 -2.72
CA LEU A 289 12.04 4.34 -2.26
C LEU A 289 12.96 5.41 -1.68
N LYS A 290 12.59 6.67 -1.85
CA LYS A 290 13.33 7.84 -1.39
C LYS A 290 12.49 8.69 -0.45
N VAL A 291 13.16 9.48 0.38
CA VAL A 291 12.50 10.51 1.19
C VAL A 291 11.77 11.48 0.26
N GLY A 292 10.51 11.76 0.58
CA GLY A 292 9.60 12.58 -0.25
C GLY A 292 8.77 11.78 -1.26
N ASP A 293 9.06 10.49 -1.49
CA ASP A 293 8.16 9.64 -2.27
C ASP A 293 6.83 9.46 -1.51
N VAL A 294 5.72 9.45 -2.24
CA VAL A 294 4.39 9.18 -1.70
C VAL A 294 3.91 7.81 -2.18
N ILE A 295 3.55 6.95 -1.23
CA ILE A 295 3.16 5.55 -1.48
C ILE A 295 1.83 5.22 -0.82
N GLY A 296 1.15 4.19 -1.32
CA GLY A 296 0.02 3.58 -0.62
C GLY A 296 0.45 2.92 0.70
N LYS A 297 -0.16 3.34 1.81
CA LYS A 297 0.14 2.84 3.16
C LYS A 297 -0.76 1.69 3.59
N ALA A 298 -2.01 1.70 3.15
CA ALA A 298 -3.01 0.70 3.50
C ALA A 298 -3.93 0.36 2.31
N GLY A 299 -4.75 -0.67 2.48
CA GLY A 299 -5.83 -1.05 1.55
C GLY A 299 -5.39 -1.21 0.10
N LEU A 300 -6.30 -0.86 -0.82
CA LEU A 300 -6.05 -0.90 -2.26
C LEU A 300 -4.98 0.08 -2.74
N GLU A 301 -4.82 1.22 -2.07
CA GLU A 301 -3.74 2.16 -2.37
C GLU A 301 -2.37 1.49 -2.23
N ARG A 302 -2.17 0.70 -1.18
CA ARG A 302 -0.94 -0.08 -0.98
C ARG A 302 -0.84 -1.25 -1.94
N TYR A 303 -1.92 -2.00 -2.13
CA TYR A 303 -1.92 -3.20 -2.97
C TYR A 303 -1.60 -2.85 -4.43
N TYR A 304 -2.27 -1.84 -4.98
CA TYR A 304 -2.08 -1.38 -6.36
C TYR A 304 -1.07 -0.24 -6.48
N ASP A 305 -0.23 0.02 -5.47
CA ASP A 305 0.65 1.20 -5.46
C ASP A 305 1.53 1.28 -6.71
N LYS A 306 2.05 0.15 -7.18
CA LYS A 306 2.87 0.09 -8.39
C LYS A 306 2.10 0.52 -9.64
N ASP A 307 0.84 0.09 -9.77
CA ASP A 307 0.01 0.40 -10.93
C ASP A 307 -0.54 1.83 -10.86
N LEU A 308 -0.87 2.28 -9.65
CA LEU A 308 -1.42 3.60 -9.37
C LEU A 308 -0.37 4.70 -9.42
N ARG A 309 0.88 4.48 -8.96
CA ARG A 309 1.86 5.56 -8.78
C ARG A 309 2.41 6.13 -10.09
N GLY A 310 2.47 5.32 -11.15
CA GLY A 310 3.12 5.72 -12.40
C GLY A 310 4.64 5.91 -12.25
N GLU A 311 5.25 6.52 -13.26
CA GLU A 311 6.68 6.80 -13.35
C GLU A 311 6.89 8.27 -13.76
N SER A 312 7.39 9.10 -12.85
CA SER A 312 7.70 10.51 -13.15
C SER A 312 8.77 10.62 -14.24
N GLY A 313 8.58 11.58 -15.13
CA GLY A 313 9.52 11.94 -16.16
C GLY A 313 10.32 13.20 -15.81
N GLY A 314 11.01 13.73 -16.80
CA GLY A 314 11.70 15.00 -16.68
C GLY A 314 12.74 15.23 -17.76
N ILE A 315 13.39 16.38 -17.67
CA ILE A 315 14.46 16.80 -18.57
C ILE A 315 15.64 17.32 -17.75
N ILE A 316 16.84 16.82 -18.04
CA ILE A 316 18.09 17.41 -17.58
C ILE A 316 18.70 18.17 -18.75
N LYS A 317 18.92 19.47 -18.57
CA LYS A 317 19.51 20.36 -19.59
C LYS A 317 20.75 21.05 -19.06
N ILE A 318 21.73 21.26 -19.94
CA ILE A 318 22.77 22.28 -19.78
C ILE A 318 22.19 23.58 -20.32
N VAL A 319 22.21 24.64 -19.54
CA VAL A 319 21.68 25.96 -19.89
C VAL A 319 22.73 27.04 -19.67
N ASN A 320 22.80 28.00 -20.59
CA ASN A 320 23.63 29.17 -20.46
C ASN A 320 22.76 30.42 -20.47
N ASP A 321 22.63 31.08 -19.31
CA ASP A 321 21.72 32.22 -19.15
C ASP A 321 22.10 33.43 -20.01
N ARG A 322 23.38 33.57 -20.35
CA ARG A 322 23.93 34.67 -21.16
C ARG A 322 23.68 34.46 -22.65
N THR A 323 23.98 33.27 -23.17
CA THR A 323 23.85 32.96 -24.60
C THR A 323 22.47 32.44 -24.98
N LYS A 324 21.62 32.12 -24.00
CA LYS A 324 20.31 31.45 -24.18
C LYS A 324 20.42 30.08 -24.87
N HIS A 325 21.61 29.49 -24.87
CA HIS A 325 21.81 28.15 -25.42
C HIS A 325 21.37 27.07 -24.43
N GLU A 326 20.64 26.07 -24.92
CA GLU A 326 20.21 24.91 -24.15
C GLU A 326 20.59 23.61 -24.85
N THR A 327 21.17 22.65 -24.12
CA THR A 327 21.46 21.29 -24.60
C THR A 327 20.82 20.27 -23.67
N THR A 328 20.00 19.37 -24.22
CA THR A 328 19.38 18.30 -23.44
C THR A 328 20.37 17.14 -23.20
N LEU A 329 20.66 16.84 -21.94
CA LEU A 329 21.46 15.69 -21.53
C LEU A 329 20.63 14.42 -21.42
N GLN A 330 19.41 14.53 -20.88
CA GLN A 330 18.49 13.42 -20.69
C GLN A 330 17.07 13.93 -20.75
N LYS A 331 16.19 13.16 -21.41
CA LYS A 331 14.75 13.38 -21.39
C LYS A 331 14.06 12.05 -21.20
N VAL A 332 13.19 11.96 -20.20
CA VAL A 332 12.38 10.79 -19.91
C VAL A 332 10.94 11.25 -19.89
N ALA A 333 10.09 10.60 -20.70
CA ALA A 333 8.66 10.90 -20.69
C ALA A 333 8.03 10.35 -19.41
N ARG A 334 7.14 11.12 -18.78
CA ARG A 334 6.33 10.61 -17.67
C ARG A 334 5.39 9.52 -18.15
N LYS A 335 5.02 8.63 -17.24
CA LYS A 335 3.92 7.68 -17.42
C LYS A 335 2.98 7.80 -16.23
N ASP A 336 1.77 8.26 -16.48
CA ASP A 336 0.76 8.36 -15.42
C ASP A 336 0.33 6.98 -14.95
N GLY A 337 -0.18 6.93 -13.72
CA GLY A 337 -0.72 5.72 -13.12
C GLY A 337 -2.01 5.25 -13.80
N GLN A 338 -2.23 3.95 -13.72
CA GLN A 338 -3.40 3.30 -14.32
C GLN A 338 -4.63 3.47 -13.44
N THR A 339 -5.80 3.60 -14.06
CA THR A 339 -7.07 3.58 -13.33
C THR A 339 -7.43 2.15 -12.95
N VAL A 340 -7.75 1.92 -11.68
CA VAL A 340 -8.24 0.63 -11.17
C VAL A 340 -9.76 0.69 -11.04
N LYS A 341 -10.46 -0.21 -11.75
CA LYS A 341 -11.92 -0.30 -11.71
C LYS A 341 -12.40 -1.45 -10.81
N LEU A 342 -13.11 -1.10 -9.75
CA LEU A 342 -13.65 -2.04 -8.77
C LEU A 342 -15.05 -2.54 -9.18
N THR A 343 -15.49 -3.59 -8.50
CA THR A 343 -16.86 -4.14 -8.54
C THR A 343 -17.81 -3.46 -7.55
N ILE A 344 -17.24 -2.67 -6.63
CA ILE A 344 -17.95 -1.89 -5.61
C ILE A 344 -18.96 -0.96 -6.26
N ASP A 345 -20.13 -0.85 -5.65
CA ASP A 345 -21.09 0.22 -5.87
C ASP A 345 -20.94 1.27 -4.77
N ALA A 346 -20.50 2.47 -5.16
CA ALA A 346 -20.21 3.54 -4.20
C ALA A 346 -21.42 4.00 -3.39
N ASN A 347 -22.63 3.96 -3.99
CA ASN A 347 -23.85 4.41 -3.32
C ASN A 347 -24.30 3.35 -2.30
N LEU A 348 -24.20 2.08 -2.67
CA LEU A 348 -24.47 0.96 -1.76
C LEU A 348 -23.50 0.97 -0.57
N GLN A 349 -22.20 1.13 -0.84
CA GLN A 349 -21.15 1.24 0.18
C GLN A 349 -21.48 2.36 1.20
N GLN A 350 -21.80 3.57 0.72
CA GLN A 350 -22.14 4.71 1.58
C GLN A 350 -23.42 4.45 2.38
N LYS A 351 -24.43 3.85 1.77
CA LYS A 351 -25.72 3.57 2.41
C LYS A 351 -25.57 2.58 3.56
N ILE A 352 -24.79 1.52 3.35
CA ILE A 352 -24.46 0.52 4.39
C ILE A 352 -23.66 1.17 5.52
N TYR A 353 -22.62 1.95 5.20
CA TYR A 353 -21.85 2.66 6.22
C TYR A 353 -22.73 3.59 7.06
N THR A 354 -23.62 4.35 6.43
CA THR A 354 -24.55 5.23 7.14
C THR A 354 -25.43 4.43 8.10
N GLY A 355 -25.96 3.30 7.64
CA GLY A 355 -26.75 2.37 8.45
C GLY A 355 -26.00 1.83 9.67
N LEU A 356 -24.71 1.53 9.55
CA LEU A 356 -23.88 0.96 10.61
C LEU A 356 -23.04 1.99 11.40
N SER A 357 -23.07 3.27 11.04
CA SER A 357 -22.10 4.28 11.52
C SER A 357 -22.04 4.47 13.05
N LYS A 358 -23.10 4.11 13.77
CA LYS A 358 -23.19 4.17 15.24
C LYS A 358 -22.80 2.87 15.93
N GLU A 359 -22.54 1.83 15.16
CA GLU A 359 -22.33 0.46 15.63
C GLU A 359 -20.90 -0.01 15.33
N THR A 360 -20.41 -0.93 16.15
CA THR A 360 -19.21 -1.70 15.84
C THR A 360 -19.65 -2.90 15.00
N GLY A 361 -19.21 -3.01 13.75
CA GLY A 361 -19.76 -4.03 12.87
C GLY A 361 -19.17 -4.05 11.46
N ALA A 362 -19.77 -4.88 10.61
CA ALA A 362 -19.36 -5.05 9.23
C ALA A 362 -20.55 -5.40 8.34
N ALA A 363 -20.41 -5.14 7.05
CA ALA A 363 -21.29 -5.73 6.06
C ALA A 363 -20.54 -5.99 4.75
N SER A 364 -20.79 -7.16 4.19
CA SER A 364 -20.31 -7.58 2.87
C SER A 364 -21.51 -7.82 1.97
N VAL A 365 -21.48 -7.24 0.77
CA VAL A 365 -22.47 -7.54 -0.27
C VAL A 365 -21.76 -8.17 -1.46
N ILE A 366 -22.25 -9.32 -1.90
CA ILE A 366 -21.74 -10.05 -3.05
C ILE A 366 -22.86 -10.27 -4.06
N ASN A 367 -22.55 -10.23 -5.35
CA ASN A 367 -23.44 -10.81 -6.36
C ASN A 367 -23.27 -12.35 -6.32
N PRO A 368 -24.29 -13.11 -5.93
CA PRO A 368 -24.16 -14.55 -5.72
C PRO A 368 -24.08 -15.36 -7.01
N GLN A 369 -24.26 -14.77 -8.20
CA GLN A 369 -24.08 -15.47 -9.48
C GLN A 369 -22.64 -15.44 -9.97
N ASN A 370 -21.94 -14.32 -9.76
CA ASN A 370 -20.63 -14.06 -10.39
C ASN A 370 -19.51 -13.69 -9.41
N GLY A 371 -19.80 -13.55 -8.11
CA GLY A 371 -18.82 -13.27 -7.07
C GLY A 371 -18.38 -11.79 -6.96
N GLU A 372 -19.01 -10.86 -7.68
CA GLU A 372 -18.69 -9.42 -7.56
C GLU A 372 -18.95 -8.90 -6.15
N LEU A 373 -17.92 -8.35 -5.51
CA LEU A 373 -18.07 -7.68 -4.22
C LEU A 373 -18.62 -6.26 -4.44
N LEU A 374 -19.89 -6.07 -4.11
CA LEU A 374 -20.61 -4.83 -4.34
C LEU A 374 -20.40 -3.81 -3.21
N ALA A 375 -20.15 -4.29 -1.99
CA ALA A 375 -19.80 -3.43 -0.85
C ALA A 375 -19.01 -4.22 0.20
N LEU A 376 -18.06 -3.53 0.86
CA LEU A 376 -17.24 -4.04 1.96
C LEU A 376 -17.09 -2.95 3.02
N VAL A 377 -18.00 -2.94 3.99
CA VAL A 377 -18.10 -1.90 5.02
C VAL A 377 -17.62 -2.43 6.36
N SER A 378 -16.88 -1.61 7.10
CA SER A 378 -16.46 -1.85 8.48
C SER A 378 -16.68 -0.58 9.30
N THR A 379 -17.23 -0.73 10.50
CA THR A 379 -17.46 0.36 11.46
C THR A 379 -16.98 -0.05 12.87
N PRO A 380 -16.48 0.89 13.69
CA PRO A 380 -16.13 2.28 13.33
C PRO A 380 -14.99 2.33 12.30
N SER A 381 -14.77 3.52 11.74
CA SER A 381 -13.82 3.77 10.66
C SER A 381 -13.02 5.05 10.95
N TYR A 382 -12.00 5.30 10.14
CA TYR A 382 -11.09 6.43 10.26
C TYR A 382 -11.18 7.36 9.05
N ASP A 383 -10.78 8.62 9.22
CA ASP A 383 -10.74 9.59 8.13
C ASP A 383 -9.51 9.35 7.24
N ALA A 384 -9.75 8.84 6.03
CA ALA A 384 -8.69 8.55 5.07
C ALA A 384 -8.10 9.83 4.44
N ASN A 385 -8.89 10.91 4.35
CA ASN A 385 -8.42 12.20 3.81
C ASN A 385 -7.46 12.87 4.79
N GLN A 386 -7.76 12.85 6.09
CA GLN A 386 -6.84 13.36 7.12
C GLN A 386 -5.52 12.59 7.14
N LEU A 387 -5.57 11.26 7.06
CA LEU A 387 -4.37 10.43 6.99
C LEU A 387 -3.51 10.74 5.75
N ALA A 388 -4.15 10.90 4.58
CA ALA A 388 -3.43 11.23 3.35
C ALA A 388 -2.88 12.67 3.32
N ALA A 389 -3.50 13.59 4.05
CA ALA A 389 -3.03 14.97 4.18
C ALA A 389 -1.93 15.16 5.25
N GLY A 390 -1.66 14.13 6.07
CA GLY A 390 -0.75 14.21 7.22
C GLY A 390 -1.53 14.53 8.50
N ILE A 391 -2.07 13.49 9.14
CA ILE A 391 -2.83 13.59 10.38
C ILE A 391 -1.93 14.03 11.56
N ARG A 392 -2.49 14.81 12.49
CA ARG A 392 -1.82 15.16 13.75
C ARG A 392 -1.70 13.94 14.65
N ALA A 393 -0.69 13.93 15.50
CA ALA A 393 -0.44 12.79 16.40
C ALA A 393 -1.60 12.58 17.38
N GLU A 394 -2.19 13.67 17.89
CA GLU A 394 -3.33 13.67 18.81
C GLU A 394 -4.59 13.11 18.14
N ASP A 395 -4.88 13.53 16.91
CA ASP A 395 -6.02 13.04 16.13
C ASP A 395 -5.85 11.55 15.78
N TYR A 396 -4.64 11.13 15.37
CA TYR A 396 -4.33 9.72 15.13
C TYR A 396 -4.53 8.86 16.37
N LYS A 397 -4.17 9.38 17.54
CA LYS A 397 -4.31 8.70 18.83
C LYS A 397 -5.77 8.35 19.13
N THR A 398 -6.72 9.19 18.72
CA THR A 398 -8.16 8.90 18.86
C THR A 398 -8.59 7.64 18.12
N TYR A 399 -7.91 7.26 17.03
CA TYR A 399 -8.18 6.01 16.32
C TYR A 399 -7.36 4.85 16.87
N SER A 400 -6.08 5.05 17.21
CA SER A 400 -5.21 3.97 17.66
C SER A 400 -5.53 3.46 19.07
N GLU A 401 -6.14 4.30 19.91
CA GLU A 401 -6.51 3.96 21.29
C GLU A 401 -8.01 3.72 21.49
N ASP A 402 -8.84 3.84 20.45
CA ASP A 402 -10.26 3.47 20.54
C ASP A 402 -10.38 1.94 20.67
N GLU A 403 -10.98 1.49 21.78
CA GLU A 403 -11.21 0.08 22.11
C GLU A 403 -12.06 -0.64 21.06
N ARG A 404 -12.87 0.09 20.27
CA ARG A 404 -13.64 -0.45 19.15
C ARG A 404 -12.78 -0.67 17.90
N MET A 405 -11.47 -0.46 17.96
CA MET A 405 -10.49 -0.76 16.90
C MET A 405 -10.89 -0.23 15.50
N PRO A 406 -10.95 1.10 15.28
CA PRO A 406 -11.32 1.70 14.00
C PRO A 406 -10.46 1.29 12.81
N PHE A 407 -9.22 0.82 13.02
CA PHE A 407 -8.36 0.34 11.94
C PHE A 407 -8.65 -1.10 11.49
N LEU A 408 -9.43 -1.87 12.26
CA LEU A 408 -9.74 -3.26 11.93
C LEU A 408 -10.72 -3.35 10.75
N ALA A 409 -10.32 -4.04 9.68
CA ALA A 409 -11.19 -4.39 8.57
C ALA A 409 -12.06 -5.59 8.94
N ARG A 410 -13.21 -5.34 9.57
CA ARG A 410 -14.07 -6.40 10.12
C ARG A 410 -14.69 -7.32 9.07
N TYR A 411 -14.90 -6.84 7.84
CA TYR A 411 -15.39 -7.67 6.74
C TYR A 411 -14.43 -8.81 6.35
N SER A 412 -13.15 -8.74 6.77
CA SER A 412 -12.12 -9.76 6.53
C SER A 412 -11.64 -10.48 7.80
N ALA A 413 -12.02 -9.99 8.98
CA ALA A 413 -11.79 -10.66 10.26
C ALA A 413 -12.75 -11.85 10.42
N ARG A 414 -12.33 -12.87 11.16
CA ARG A 414 -13.13 -14.11 11.32
C ARG A 414 -13.95 -14.07 12.62
N TYR A 415 -15.21 -14.48 12.51
CA TYR A 415 -16.16 -14.56 13.61
C TYR A 415 -16.88 -15.90 13.58
N ALA A 416 -17.42 -16.33 14.72
CA ALA A 416 -18.42 -17.39 14.71
C ALA A 416 -19.66 -16.86 13.95
N PRO A 417 -20.12 -17.52 12.87
CA PRO A 417 -21.22 -17.01 12.05
C PRO A 417 -22.59 -17.07 12.77
N GLY A 418 -22.65 -17.78 13.89
CA GLY A 418 -23.87 -17.97 14.66
C GLY A 418 -24.96 -18.67 13.85
N SER A 419 -26.21 -18.45 14.26
CA SER A 419 -27.36 -19.17 13.70
C SER A 419 -27.62 -18.96 12.20
N THR A 420 -26.93 -18.02 11.52
CA THR A 420 -27.00 -17.91 10.05
C THR A 420 -26.46 -19.16 9.37
N PHE A 421 -25.50 -19.85 10.01
CA PHE A 421 -24.86 -21.07 9.51
C PHE A 421 -25.79 -22.28 9.41
N LYS A 422 -26.92 -22.27 10.14
CA LYS A 422 -27.97 -23.31 10.05
C LYS A 422 -28.47 -23.53 8.62
N THR A 423 -28.36 -22.53 7.76
CA THR A 423 -28.66 -22.62 6.32
C THR A 423 -27.79 -23.65 5.60
N ILE A 424 -26.49 -23.68 5.92
CA ILE A 424 -25.54 -24.65 5.37
C ILE A 424 -25.83 -26.04 5.95
N THR A 425 -26.03 -26.14 7.27
CA THR A 425 -26.38 -27.42 7.93
C THR A 425 -27.66 -28.02 7.38
N ALA A 426 -28.70 -27.21 7.17
CA ALA A 426 -29.96 -27.62 6.55
C ALA A 426 -29.72 -28.20 5.14
N SER A 427 -28.95 -27.48 4.32
CA SER A 427 -28.66 -27.88 2.94
C SER A 427 -27.90 -29.21 2.87
N ILE A 428 -26.90 -29.38 3.74
CA ILE A 428 -26.14 -30.63 3.86
C ILE A 428 -27.03 -31.77 4.33
N GLY A 429 -27.87 -31.52 5.34
CA GLY A 429 -28.81 -32.51 5.87
C GLY A 429 -29.78 -33.03 4.80
N LEU A 430 -30.30 -32.13 3.95
CA LEU A 430 -31.16 -32.48 2.81
C LEU A 430 -30.42 -33.32 1.76
N ASP A 431 -29.20 -32.92 1.38
CA ASP A 431 -28.41 -33.62 0.36
C ASP A 431 -28.06 -35.06 0.76
N LEU A 432 -27.75 -35.25 2.05
CA LEU A 432 -27.44 -36.54 2.65
C LEU A 432 -28.69 -37.35 3.02
N GLY A 433 -29.90 -36.77 2.90
CA GLY A 433 -31.16 -37.39 3.28
C GLY A 433 -31.37 -37.57 4.79
N VAL A 434 -30.51 -36.95 5.61
CA VAL A 434 -30.64 -36.90 7.08
C VAL A 434 -31.82 -36.02 7.45
N THR A 435 -31.94 -34.85 6.83
CA THR A 435 -33.11 -33.97 6.89
C THR A 435 -34.00 -34.25 5.69
N LYS A 436 -35.33 -34.19 5.86
CA LYS A 436 -36.32 -34.23 4.79
C LYS A 436 -37.41 -33.20 5.07
N PRO A 437 -38.11 -32.66 4.05
CA PRO A 437 -39.18 -31.68 4.25
C PRO A 437 -40.29 -32.15 5.21
N ASP A 438 -40.57 -33.46 5.23
CA ASP A 438 -41.58 -34.11 6.08
C ASP A 438 -41.03 -34.66 7.41
N LYS A 439 -39.70 -34.63 7.63
CA LYS A 439 -39.10 -35.06 8.90
C LYS A 439 -39.43 -34.05 9.99
N VAL A 440 -40.09 -34.53 11.04
CA VAL A 440 -40.42 -33.76 12.25
C VAL A 440 -39.63 -34.31 13.43
N ARG A 441 -38.97 -33.43 14.18
CA ARG A 441 -38.35 -33.76 15.46
C ARG A 441 -39.26 -33.42 16.63
N LYS A 442 -39.23 -34.26 17.66
CA LYS A 442 -39.87 -34.00 18.94
C LYS A 442 -38.84 -33.38 19.87
N ILE A 443 -39.07 -32.13 20.28
CA ILE A 443 -38.15 -31.35 21.10
C ILE A 443 -38.95 -30.72 22.23
N ASP A 444 -38.73 -31.18 23.45
CA ASP A 444 -39.45 -30.70 24.63
C ASP A 444 -38.60 -29.70 25.42
N GLY A 445 -39.16 -28.53 25.73
CA GLY A 445 -38.52 -27.51 26.55
C GLY A 445 -37.49 -26.66 25.80
N LEU A 446 -36.73 -25.86 26.56
CA LEU A 446 -35.76 -24.89 26.03
C LEU A 446 -34.31 -25.35 26.08
N LYS A 447 -34.04 -26.53 26.66
CA LYS A 447 -32.69 -27.08 26.86
C LYS A 447 -32.69 -28.55 26.48
N TRP A 448 -31.64 -28.97 25.78
CA TRP A 448 -31.48 -30.37 25.37
C TRP A 448 -30.01 -30.79 25.44
N GLN A 449 -29.79 -32.05 25.81
CA GLN A 449 -28.51 -32.74 25.69
C GLN A 449 -28.77 -34.14 25.14
N LYS A 450 -27.78 -34.71 24.45
CA LYS A 450 -27.91 -36.05 23.86
C LYS A 450 -28.13 -37.11 24.94
N ASP A 451 -27.32 -37.09 25.98
CA ASP A 451 -27.37 -38.00 27.12
C ASP A 451 -26.57 -37.41 28.31
N ALA A 452 -26.44 -38.16 29.41
CA ALA A 452 -25.77 -37.70 30.63
C ALA A 452 -24.26 -37.46 30.48
N SER A 453 -23.61 -37.98 29.41
CA SER A 453 -22.17 -37.78 29.19
C SER A 453 -21.78 -36.32 28.93
N TRP A 454 -22.76 -35.49 28.55
CA TRP A 454 -22.57 -34.04 28.36
C TRP A 454 -22.50 -33.27 29.69
N GLY A 455 -22.72 -33.94 30.82
CA GLY A 455 -22.68 -33.33 32.14
C GLY A 455 -23.72 -32.22 32.29
N LYS A 456 -23.27 -31.00 32.58
CA LYS A 456 -24.13 -29.81 32.73
C LYS A 456 -24.35 -29.05 31.42
N TYR A 457 -23.71 -29.47 30.33
CA TYR A 457 -23.86 -28.83 29.03
C TYR A 457 -25.20 -29.18 28.41
N SER A 458 -25.89 -28.15 27.91
CA SER A 458 -27.12 -28.31 27.12
C SER A 458 -27.16 -27.27 26.02
N VAL A 459 -27.61 -27.68 24.84
CA VAL A 459 -27.96 -26.77 23.75
C VAL A 459 -29.27 -26.08 24.12
N THR A 460 -29.33 -24.77 23.95
CA THR A 460 -30.49 -23.95 24.31
C THR A 460 -31.20 -23.40 23.08
N ARG A 461 -32.52 -23.25 23.14
CA ARG A 461 -33.33 -22.55 22.13
C ARG A 461 -34.22 -21.48 22.78
N VAL A 462 -34.77 -20.60 21.96
CA VAL A 462 -35.62 -19.47 22.42
C VAL A 462 -37.09 -19.84 22.49
N HIS A 463 -37.61 -20.60 21.53
CA HIS A 463 -39.03 -20.93 21.43
C HIS A 463 -39.30 -22.38 21.81
N ASP A 464 -40.29 -22.61 22.67
CA ASP A 464 -40.71 -23.96 23.08
C ASP A 464 -41.79 -24.51 22.14
N LYS A 465 -41.37 -25.13 21.04
CA LYS A 465 -42.24 -25.82 20.08
C LYS A 465 -41.93 -27.31 20.10
N SER A 466 -42.93 -28.15 20.41
CA SER A 466 -42.74 -29.59 20.62
C SER A 466 -42.48 -30.38 19.33
N SER A 467 -43.07 -29.97 18.22
CA SER A 467 -42.94 -30.63 16.92
C SER A 467 -42.33 -29.67 15.91
N VAL A 468 -41.09 -29.92 15.49
CA VAL A 468 -40.30 -28.99 14.70
C VAL A 468 -39.81 -29.69 13.43
N ASN A 469 -40.21 -29.19 12.26
CA ASN A 469 -39.59 -29.55 10.99
C ASN A 469 -38.46 -28.56 10.61
N MET A 470 -37.79 -28.77 9.48
CA MET A 470 -36.68 -27.90 9.05
C MET A 470 -37.13 -26.44 8.83
N VAL A 471 -38.32 -26.24 8.26
CA VAL A 471 -38.86 -24.90 8.00
C VAL A 471 -39.11 -24.18 9.33
N ASP A 472 -39.77 -24.84 10.27
CA ASP A 472 -39.97 -24.32 11.63
C ASP A 472 -38.64 -23.99 12.30
N ALA A 473 -37.65 -24.89 12.20
CA ALA A 473 -36.34 -24.70 12.79
C ALA A 473 -35.62 -23.47 12.22
N LEU A 474 -35.77 -23.16 10.93
CA LEU A 474 -35.21 -21.95 10.33
C LEU A 474 -36.00 -20.69 10.73
N VAL A 475 -37.34 -20.74 10.73
CA VAL A 475 -38.25 -19.64 11.10
C VAL A 475 -37.97 -19.19 12.54
N TYR A 476 -38.01 -20.13 13.49
CA TYR A 476 -37.78 -19.90 14.93
C TYR A 476 -36.31 -19.91 15.32
N SER A 477 -35.40 -20.18 14.37
CA SER A 477 -33.96 -20.30 14.63
C SER A 477 -33.65 -21.31 15.76
N ASP A 478 -34.18 -22.53 15.69
CA ASP A 478 -34.08 -23.55 16.74
C ASP A 478 -32.68 -24.22 16.76
N ASN A 479 -31.85 -23.94 17.77
CA ASN A 479 -30.52 -24.55 17.89
C ASN A 479 -30.58 -26.07 18.13
N ILE A 480 -31.58 -26.55 18.88
CA ILE A 480 -31.66 -27.96 19.30
C ILE A 480 -31.93 -28.83 18.07
N TYR A 481 -32.80 -28.40 17.16
CA TYR A 481 -33.03 -29.10 15.89
C TYR A 481 -31.71 -29.29 15.12
N PHE A 482 -30.94 -28.22 14.91
CA PHE A 482 -29.70 -28.29 14.13
C PHE A 482 -28.56 -29.03 14.85
N ALA A 483 -28.51 -28.97 16.17
CA ALA A 483 -27.60 -29.82 16.96
C ALA A 483 -27.90 -31.31 16.74
N GLN A 484 -29.18 -31.69 16.76
CA GLN A 484 -29.61 -33.08 16.52
C GLN A 484 -29.33 -33.51 15.06
N GLU A 485 -29.59 -32.66 14.06
CA GLU A 485 -29.22 -32.95 12.66
C GLU A 485 -27.70 -33.08 12.50
N GLY A 486 -26.90 -32.20 13.10
CA GLY A 486 -25.44 -32.26 13.04
C GLY A 486 -24.86 -33.54 13.62
N LEU A 487 -25.38 -33.99 14.76
CA LEU A 487 -25.02 -35.27 15.37
C LEU A 487 -25.39 -36.47 14.48
N GLU A 488 -26.55 -36.42 13.81
CA GLU A 488 -27.00 -37.48 12.91
C GLU A 488 -26.20 -37.52 11.58
N ILE A 489 -25.77 -36.36 11.06
CA ILE A 489 -24.83 -36.27 9.94
C ILE A 489 -23.48 -36.90 10.31
N GLY A 490 -23.00 -36.59 11.52
CA GLY A 490 -21.73 -37.08 12.06
C GLY A 490 -20.50 -36.29 11.58
N ALA A 491 -19.50 -36.19 12.46
CA ALA A 491 -18.34 -35.31 12.32
C ALA A 491 -17.63 -35.39 10.95
N ARG A 492 -17.19 -36.59 10.55
CA ARG A 492 -16.40 -36.77 9.32
C ARG A 492 -17.17 -36.38 8.05
N ARG A 493 -18.47 -36.70 7.98
CA ARG A 493 -19.30 -36.33 6.83
C ARG A 493 -19.53 -34.83 6.82
N PHE A 494 -19.84 -34.25 7.97
CA PHE A 494 -20.06 -32.82 8.10
C PHE A 494 -18.82 -32.03 7.66
N GLU A 495 -17.62 -32.37 8.15
CA GLU A 495 -16.37 -31.74 7.72
C GLU A 495 -16.10 -31.88 6.21
N THR A 496 -16.46 -33.02 5.62
CA THR A 496 -16.27 -33.27 4.18
C THR A 496 -17.20 -32.39 3.36
N GLU A 497 -18.46 -32.27 3.76
CA GLU A 497 -19.47 -31.47 3.07
C GLU A 497 -19.20 -29.97 3.23
N LEU A 498 -18.73 -29.52 4.40
CA LEU A 498 -18.36 -28.12 4.63
C LEU A 498 -17.24 -27.64 3.70
N LYS A 499 -16.31 -28.51 3.29
CA LYS A 499 -15.27 -28.12 2.31
C LYS A 499 -15.86 -27.69 0.97
N LYS A 500 -17.03 -28.20 0.58
CA LYS A 500 -17.72 -27.79 -0.66
C LYS A 500 -18.26 -26.36 -0.59
N PHE A 501 -18.35 -25.80 0.61
CA PHE A 501 -18.68 -24.39 0.86
C PHE A 501 -17.44 -23.48 0.98
N ASN A 502 -16.31 -23.88 0.36
CA ASN A 502 -15.04 -23.15 0.35
C ASN A 502 -14.36 -22.98 1.72
N PHE A 503 -14.65 -23.85 2.69
CA PHE A 503 -13.89 -23.86 3.95
C PHE A 503 -12.44 -24.26 3.73
N GLY A 504 -11.50 -23.49 4.29
CA GLY A 504 -10.06 -23.66 4.09
C GLY A 504 -9.51 -23.08 2.79
N GLU A 505 -10.36 -22.54 1.91
CA GLU A 505 -9.92 -21.85 0.71
C GLU A 505 -9.15 -20.57 1.07
N LYS A 506 -8.03 -20.34 0.39
CA LYS A 506 -7.24 -19.11 0.54
C LYS A 506 -7.52 -18.19 -0.63
N TYR A 507 -8.21 -17.08 -0.40
CA TYR A 507 -8.52 -16.06 -1.42
C TYR A 507 -7.31 -15.15 -1.73
N THR A 508 -6.17 -15.73 -2.09
CA THR A 508 -4.91 -14.99 -2.32
C THR A 508 -4.98 -13.99 -3.48
N HIS A 509 -6.00 -14.12 -4.34
CA HIS A 509 -6.29 -13.17 -5.42
C HIS A 509 -7.00 -11.91 -4.93
N LEU A 510 -7.64 -11.93 -3.76
CA LEU A 510 -8.26 -10.74 -3.21
C LEU A 510 -7.19 -9.82 -2.60
N PRO A 511 -7.24 -8.50 -2.86
CA PRO A 511 -6.31 -7.53 -2.29
C PRO A 511 -6.69 -7.16 -0.84
N VAL A 512 -6.99 -8.18 -0.02
CA VAL A 512 -7.45 -8.04 1.35
C VAL A 512 -6.72 -9.07 2.20
N ASP A 513 -6.14 -8.65 3.32
CA ASP A 513 -5.53 -9.58 4.27
C ASP A 513 -6.64 -10.30 5.05
N MET A 514 -6.72 -11.62 4.86
CA MET A 514 -7.70 -12.48 5.51
C MET A 514 -7.15 -13.87 5.74
N LYS A 515 -7.58 -14.47 6.85
CA LYS A 515 -7.34 -15.88 7.14
C LYS A 515 -8.51 -16.70 6.60
N ALA A 516 -8.21 -17.88 6.07
CA ALA A 516 -9.24 -18.80 5.60
C ALA A 516 -10.23 -19.19 6.71
N ALA A 517 -11.48 -19.41 6.28
CA ALA A 517 -12.56 -19.97 7.08
C ALA A 517 -12.13 -21.31 7.67
N GLN A 518 -12.50 -21.52 8.92
CA GLN A 518 -12.05 -22.61 9.76
C GLN A 518 -13.25 -23.34 10.35
N ILE A 519 -13.26 -24.66 10.24
CA ILE A 519 -14.31 -25.52 10.82
C ILE A 519 -14.06 -25.72 12.31
N SER A 520 -12.84 -26.10 12.68
CA SER A 520 -12.40 -26.25 14.06
C SER A 520 -10.86 -26.16 14.15
N ASN A 521 -10.29 -26.18 15.36
CA ASN A 521 -8.84 -26.13 15.55
C ASN A 521 -8.15 -27.43 15.17
N ASP A 522 -8.76 -28.57 15.48
CA ASP A 522 -8.17 -29.90 15.31
C ASP A 522 -9.27 -30.96 15.13
N GLY A 523 -10.09 -30.77 14.09
CA GLY A 523 -11.23 -31.64 13.77
C GLY A 523 -12.40 -31.55 14.77
N LEU A 524 -13.55 -32.11 14.41
CA LEU A 524 -14.73 -32.18 15.26
C LEU A 524 -14.67 -33.42 16.17
N LYS A 525 -13.74 -33.41 17.13
CA LYS A 525 -13.40 -34.57 17.99
C LYS A 525 -14.36 -34.83 19.14
N SER A 526 -15.33 -33.96 19.39
CA SER A 526 -16.33 -34.08 20.46
C SER A 526 -17.73 -33.91 19.89
N GLU A 527 -18.70 -34.68 20.41
CA GLU A 527 -20.11 -34.55 20.03
C GLU A 527 -20.69 -33.18 20.39
N ILE A 528 -20.26 -32.59 21.51
CA ILE A 528 -20.66 -31.22 21.88
C ILE A 528 -20.14 -30.24 20.83
N LEU A 529 -18.86 -30.33 20.46
CA LEU A 529 -18.28 -29.45 19.45
C LEU A 529 -18.96 -29.61 18.08
N LEU A 530 -19.31 -30.85 17.70
CA LEU A 530 -20.08 -31.12 16.48
C LEU A 530 -21.46 -30.47 16.53
N ALA A 531 -22.19 -30.64 17.64
CA ALA A 531 -23.50 -30.02 17.85
C ALA A 531 -23.42 -28.50 17.77
N ASP A 532 -22.44 -27.89 18.44
CA ASP A 532 -22.23 -26.44 18.47
C ASP A 532 -21.90 -25.89 17.07
N THR A 533 -21.01 -26.58 16.36
CA THR A 533 -20.65 -26.23 14.98
C THR A 533 -21.87 -26.29 14.06
N ALA A 534 -22.77 -27.25 14.24
CA ALA A 534 -23.94 -27.43 13.39
C ALA A 534 -24.94 -26.26 13.44
N TYR A 535 -24.95 -25.45 14.50
CA TYR A 535 -25.72 -24.20 14.57
C TYR A 535 -24.86 -22.93 14.53
N GLY A 536 -23.58 -23.06 14.16
CA GLY A 536 -22.69 -21.94 13.85
C GLY A 536 -21.87 -21.41 15.03
N GLN A 537 -21.72 -22.20 16.08
CA GLN A 537 -20.90 -21.91 17.27
C GLN A 537 -19.70 -22.89 17.37
N GLY A 538 -19.11 -23.01 18.56
CA GLY A 538 -17.93 -23.84 18.80
C GLY A 538 -16.66 -23.15 18.31
N GLN A 539 -15.92 -23.83 17.43
CA GLN A 539 -14.64 -23.34 16.90
C GLN A 539 -14.73 -22.88 15.43
N LEU A 540 -15.97 -22.78 14.92
CA LEU A 540 -16.26 -22.35 13.56
C LEU A 540 -15.96 -20.86 13.43
N LEU A 541 -15.19 -20.48 12.41
CA LEU A 541 -14.77 -19.10 12.18
C LEU A 541 -14.83 -18.76 10.69
N MET A 542 -15.55 -17.70 10.34
CA MET A 542 -15.68 -17.19 8.97
C MET A 542 -15.71 -15.67 8.96
N SER A 543 -15.05 -15.05 7.99
CA SER A 543 -15.24 -13.62 7.73
C SER A 543 -16.56 -13.32 7.03
N PRO A 544 -17.12 -12.11 7.15
CA PRO A 544 -18.32 -11.71 6.40
C PRO A 544 -18.20 -11.91 4.88
N ILE A 545 -17.01 -11.72 4.28
CA ILE A 545 -16.76 -12.05 2.87
C ILE A 545 -16.97 -13.56 2.61
N GLU A 546 -16.38 -14.41 3.45
CA GLU A 546 -16.47 -15.87 3.31
C GLU A 546 -17.89 -16.39 3.58
N GLN A 547 -18.59 -15.79 4.53
CA GLN A 547 -20.00 -16.07 4.79
C GLN A 547 -20.84 -15.76 3.55
N ALA A 548 -20.68 -14.56 2.96
CA ALA A 548 -21.40 -14.19 1.75
C ALA A 548 -21.10 -15.12 0.57
N ALA A 549 -19.83 -15.52 0.40
CA ALA A 549 -19.41 -16.48 -0.61
C ALA A 549 -20.03 -17.88 -0.39
N ALA A 550 -20.04 -18.40 0.84
CA ALA A 550 -20.63 -19.69 1.15
C ALA A 550 -22.16 -19.69 1.00
N TYR A 551 -22.83 -18.66 1.51
CA TYR A 551 -24.29 -18.52 1.44
C TYR A 551 -24.81 -18.24 0.03
N SER A 552 -23.94 -17.82 -0.91
CA SER A 552 -24.31 -17.67 -2.32
C SER A 552 -24.90 -18.95 -2.92
N ALA A 553 -24.53 -20.13 -2.41
CA ALA A 553 -25.11 -21.41 -2.84
C ALA A 553 -26.64 -21.42 -2.79
N ILE A 554 -27.25 -20.83 -1.77
CA ILE A 554 -28.72 -20.80 -1.62
C ILE A 554 -29.38 -19.90 -2.67
N ALA A 555 -28.71 -18.81 -3.03
CA ALA A 555 -29.17 -17.84 -4.01
C ALA A 555 -28.77 -18.19 -5.46
N ASN A 556 -27.95 -19.23 -5.65
CA ASN A 556 -27.33 -19.60 -6.93
C ASN A 556 -27.46 -21.10 -7.24
N GLY A 557 -28.61 -21.69 -6.91
CA GLY A 557 -28.95 -23.06 -7.30
C GLY A 557 -27.98 -24.13 -6.77
N GLY A 558 -27.44 -23.92 -5.57
CA GLY A 558 -26.50 -24.80 -4.89
C GLY A 558 -25.03 -24.55 -5.22
N LYS A 559 -24.69 -23.51 -6.02
CA LYS A 559 -23.31 -23.21 -6.41
C LYS A 559 -22.70 -22.08 -5.59
N THR A 560 -21.53 -22.32 -5.01
CA THR A 560 -20.76 -21.26 -4.36
C THR A 560 -19.97 -20.47 -5.38
N VAL A 561 -19.78 -19.17 -5.13
CA VAL A 561 -18.95 -18.29 -5.96
C VAL A 561 -17.63 -17.95 -5.26
N TYR A 562 -16.63 -17.64 -6.06
CA TYR A 562 -15.38 -17.06 -5.58
C TYR A 562 -15.47 -15.53 -5.66
N PRO A 563 -15.26 -14.81 -4.55
CA PRO A 563 -15.35 -13.36 -4.57
C PRO A 563 -14.29 -12.75 -5.48
N LYS A 564 -14.64 -11.66 -6.18
CA LYS A 564 -13.73 -10.83 -6.96
C LYS A 564 -14.00 -9.36 -6.67
N LEU A 565 -12.93 -8.56 -6.63
CA LEU A 565 -13.02 -7.14 -6.28
C LEU A 565 -12.86 -6.21 -7.48
N THR A 566 -12.16 -6.63 -8.53
CA THR A 566 -12.01 -5.84 -9.77
C THR A 566 -12.75 -6.48 -10.93
N VAL A 567 -13.26 -5.65 -11.84
CA VAL A 567 -14.11 -6.12 -12.96
C VAL A 567 -13.33 -7.04 -13.91
N SER A 568 -12.02 -6.80 -14.07
CA SER A 568 -11.13 -7.58 -14.93
C SER A 568 -10.59 -8.86 -14.27
N GLN A 569 -10.87 -9.08 -12.98
CA GLN A 569 -10.35 -10.22 -12.25
C GLN A 569 -11.02 -11.51 -12.72
N GLN A 570 -10.20 -12.46 -13.17
CA GLN A 570 -10.63 -13.83 -13.42
C GLN A 570 -10.56 -14.63 -12.13
N VAL A 571 -11.63 -15.34 -11.81
CA VAL A 571 -11.72 -16.24 -10.64
C VAL A 571 -12.18 -17.61 -11.09
N LYS A 572 -12.03 -18.61 -10.21
CA LYS A 572 -12.55 -19.96 -10.44
C LYS A 572 -14.07 -19.89 -10.72
N ASN A 573 -14.53 -20.78 -11.58
CA ASN A 573 -15.96 -20.92 -11.86
C ASN A 573 -16.72 -21.34 -10.60
N PRO A 574 -18.02 -20.98 -10.48
CA PRO A 574 -18.84 -21.44 -9.38
C PRO A 574 -18.87 -22.98 -9.28
N GLU A 575 -18.72 -23.50 -8.06
CA GLU A 575 -18.68 -24.95 -7.79
C GLU A 575 -19.96 -25.41 -7.10
N GLN A 576 -20.44 -26.61 -7.44
CA GLN A 576 -21.65 -27.16 -6.84
C GLN A 576 -21.37 -27.62 -5.40
N ALA A 577 -21.90 -26.90 -4.42
CA ALA A 577 -21.76 -27.23 -3.01
C ALA A 577 -22.82 -28.24 -2.54
N VAL A 578 -24.06 -28.02 -2.95
CA VAL A 578 -25.23 -28.86 -2.65
C VAL A 578 -26.13 -28.99 -3.85
N LYS A 579 -27.04 -29.96 -3.90
CA LYS A 579 -28.01 -30.09 -5.01
C LYS A 579 -28.90 -28.85 -5.11
N LYS A 580 -29.34 -28.54 -6.35
CA LYS A 580 -30.22 -27.41 -6.62
C LYS A 580 -31.53 -27.51 -5.83
N GLU A 581 -32.09 -28.71 -5.75
CA GLU A 581 -33.34 -28.99 -5.05
C GLU A 581 -33.22 -28.66 -3.55
N SER A 582 -32.11 -29.05 -2.92
CA SER A 582 -31.84 -28.75 -1.50
C SER A 582 -31.68 -27.25 -1.27
N ALA A 583 -30.95 -26.55 -2.15
CA ALA A 583 -30.78 -25.11 -2.08
C ALA A 583 -32.12 -24.37 -2.23
N ASP A 584 -32.99 -24.79 -3.16
CA ASP A 584 -34.31 -24.19 -3.36
C ASP A 584 -35.24 -24.43 -2.15
N ILE A 585 -35.24 -25.63 -1.57
CA ILE A 585 -36.02 -25.91 -0.34
C ILE A 585 -35.58 -25.01 0.81
N VAL A 586 -34.28 -24.80 0.99
CA VAL A 586 -33.75 -23.89 2.02
C VAL A 586 -34.11 -22.44 1.70
N LYS A 587 -33.98 -22.01 0.45
CA LYS A 587 -34.38 -20.66 0.01
C LYS A 587 -35.85 -20.36 0.34
N GLU A 588 -36.77 -21.26 0.03
CA GLU A 588 -38.19 -21.11 0.37
C GLU A 588 -38.44 -21.05 1.89
N ALA A 589 -37.67 -21.83 2.66
CA ALA A 589 -37.72 -21.73 4.12
C ALA A 589 -37.20 -20.38 4.63
N LEU A 590 -36.20 -19.79 3.96
CA LEU A 590 -35.68 -18.45 4.28
C LEU A 590 -36.61 -17.31 3.85
N VAL A 591 -37.45 -17.51 2.84
CA VAL A 591 -38.56 -16.57 2.55
C VAL A 591 -39.55 -16.57 3.72
N LYS A 592 -39.85 -17.76 4.27
CA LYS A 592 -40.76 -17.90 5.41
C LYS A 592 -40.25 -17.24 6.70
N THR A 593 -38.93 -17.14 6.91
CA THR A 593 -38.39 -16.42 8.08
C THR A 593 -38.73 -14.92 8.07
N VAL A 594 -39.04 -14.35 6.90
CA VAL A 594 -39.44 -12.95 6.72
C VAL A 594 -40.97 -12.84 6.67
N SER A 595 -41.65 -13.72 5.95
CA SER A 595 -43.11 -13.61 5.76
C SER A 595 -43.93 -14.06 6.97
N ASP A 596 -43.42 -15.00 7.77
CA ASP A 596 -44.12 -15.47 8.98
C ASP A 596 -44.06 -14.40 10.08
N PRO A 597 -45.18 -14.02 10.72
CA PRO A 597 -45.20 -13.06 11.83
C PRO A 597 -44.33 -13.47 13.05
N ASN A 598 -44.08 -14.77 13.22
CA ASN A 598 -43.19 -15.31 14.25
C ASN A 598 -41.76 -15.53 13.76
N GLY A 599 -41.50 -15.23 12.49
CA GLY A 599 -40.19 -15.39 11.88
C GLY A 599 -39.17 -14.44 12.48
N THR A 600 -38.00 -14.98 12.80
CA THR A 600 -36.90 -14.20 13.38
C THR A 600 -36.39 -13.06 12.48
N ALA A 601 -36.72 -13.07 11.18
CA ALA A 601 -36.39 -12.02 10.22
C ALA A 601 -37.62 -11.20 9.79
N HIS A 602 -38.77 -11.34 10.46
CA HIS A 602 -40.02 -10.67 10.07
C HIS A 602 -39.89 -9.14 9.98
N GLY A 603 -39.05 -8.54 10.83
CA GLY A 603 -38.75 -7.11 10.78
C GLY A 603 -38.21 -6.62 9.43
N LEU A 604 -37.69 -7.50 8.58
CA LEU A 604 -37.24 -7.18 7.22
C LEU A 604 -38.34 -7.15 6.17
N ALA A 605 -39.57 -7.53 6.49
CA ALA A 605 -40.65 -7.52 5.51
C ALA A 605 -40.78 -6.12 4.85
N VAL A 606 -40.78 -6.12 3.51
CA VAL A 606 -40.98 -4.95 2.66
C VAL A 606 -42.09 -5.29 1.68
N SER A 607 -43.11 -4.43 1.58
CA SER A 607 -44.23 -4.66 0.68
C SER A 607 -43.76 -4.77 -0.78
N GLY A 608 -44.27 -5.77 -1.50
CA GLY A 608 -43.92 -6.03 -2.90
C GLY A 608 -42.53 -6.66 -3.12
N LYS A 609 -41.82 -7.07 -2.06
CA LYS A 609 -40.52 -7.76 -2.18
C LYS A 609 -40.57 -9.16 -1.59
N ASN A 610 -40.08 -10.13 -2.35
CA ASN A 610 -39.86 -11.49 -1.88
C ASN A 610 -38.44 -11.62 -1.33
N LEU A 611 -38.28 -11.42 -0.02
CA LEU A 611 -36.98 -11.46 0.64
C LEU A 611 -36.76 -12.79 1.33
N ALA A 612 -35.58 -13.38 1.12
CA ALA A 612 -35.08 -14.51 1.87
C ALA A 612 -34.05 -14.02 2.89
N ALA A 613 -34.20 -14.39 4.16
CA ALA A 613 -33.25 -13.96 5.18
C ALA A 613 -33.02 -14.99 6.29
N LYS A 614 -31.91 -14.86 7.00
CA LYS A 614 -31.64 -15.55 8.25
C LYS A 614 -30.94 -14.62 9.21
N THR A 615 -31.47 -14.50 10.43
CA THR A 615 -30.77 -13.87 11.55
C THR A 615 -29.88 -14.86 12.27
N GLY A 616 -28.91 -14.35 13.02
CA GLY A 616 -28.25 -15.17 14.01
C GLY A 616 -27.57 -14.38 15.12
N THR A 617 -27.37 -15.07 16.23
CA THR A 617 -26.52 -14.58 17.32
C THR A 617 -25.38 -15.57 17.56
N ALA A 618 -24.23 -15.05 17.98
CA ALA A 618 -23.09 -15.83 18.42
C ALA A 618 -22.59 -15.28 19.76
N GLU A 619 -22.50 -16.16 20.76
CA GLU A 619 -22.01 -15.78 22.09
C GLU A 619 -20.49 -15.91 22.14
N LEU A 620 -19.81 -14.86 22.60
CA LEU A 620 -18.36 -14.84 22.80
C LEU A 620 -18.08 -15.22 24.26
N LYS A 621 -18.09 -16.53 24.55
CA LYS A 621 -17.79 -17.06 25.89
C LYS A 621 -16.33 -17.48 26.00
N GLN A 622 -15.60 -16.90 26.94
CA GLN A 622 -14.28 -17.40 27.36
C GLN A 622 -14.41 -18.71 28.17
N LYS A 623 -15.47 -18.82 28.99
CA LYS A 623 -15.85 -20.03 29.74
C LYS A 623 -17.37 -20.18 29.83
N GLN A 624 -17.82 -21.42 30.02
CA GLN A 624 -19.25 -21.75 30.14
C GLN A 624 -19.83 -21.20 31.47
N GLY A 625 -20.93 -20.44 31.39
CA GLY A 625 -21.61 -19.84 32.55
C GLY A 625 -21.19 -18.41 32.87
N GLU A 626 -20.21 -17.86 32.16
CA GLU A 626 -19.86 -16.44 32.21
C GLU A 626 -20.75 -15.61 31.28
N ASP A 627 -20.93 -14.36 31.67
CA ASP A 627 -21.66 -13.37 30.88
C ASP A 627 -20.73 -12.86 29.77
N GLY A 628 -20.87 -13.42 28.56
CA GLY A 628 -20.09 -13.03 27.38
C GLY A 628 -20.85 -12.05 26.49
N ASP A 629 -20.09 -11.34 25.65
CA ASP A 629 -20.64 -10.49 24.59
C ASP A 629 -21.42 -11.33 23.56
N GLU A 630 -22.39 -10.73 22.89
CA GLU A 630 -23.14 -11.39 21.82
C GLU A 630 -22.98 -10.61 20.52
N ASN A 631 -22.69 -11.29 19.42
CA ASN A 631 -22.68 -10.68 18.09
C ASN A 631 -23.98 -11.01 17.36
N GLY A 632 -24.58 -10.01 16.73
CA GLY A 632 -25.77 -10.14 15.90
C GLY A 632 -25.40 -10.23 14.43
N PHE A 633 -26.10 -11.07 13.67
CA PHE A 633 -25.89 -11.31 12.26
C PHE A 633 -27.20 -11.23 11.46
N LEU A 634 -27.05 -10.83 10.21
CA LEU A 634 -28.11 -10.87 9.21
C LEU A 634 -27.54 -11.35 7.87
N TYR A 635 -28.13 -12.42 7.33
CA TYR A 635 -27.96 -12.87 5.95
C TYR A 635 -29.26 -12.59 5.19
N ALA A 636 -29.21 -11.87 4.07
CA ALA A 636 -30.42 -11.54 3.30
C ALA A 636 -30.16 -11.34 1.80
N PHE A 637 -31.14 -11.69 0.97
CA PHE A 637 -31.16 -11.43 -0.47
C PHE A 637 -32.60 -11.40 -1.02
N ASN A 638 -32.77 -10.86 -2.22
CA ASN A 638 -34.04 -10.92 -2.96
C ASN A 638 -34.19 -12.29 -3.64
N ALA A 639 -35.22 -13.05 -3.27
CA ALA A 639 -35.40 -14.43 -3.71
C ALA A 639 -35.81 -14.54 -5.19
N ASP A 640 -36.48 -13.52 -5.74
CA ASP A 640 -36.92 -13.48 -7.13
C ASP A 640 -35.77 -13.07 -8.06
N HIS A 641 -34.99 -12.08 -7.62
CA HIS A 641 -33.85 -11.53 -8.35
C HIS A 641 -32.61 -11.44 -7.46
N PRO A 642 -31.86 -12.55 -7.29
CA PRO A 642 -30.74 -12.60 -6.35
C PRO A 642 -29.48 -11.87 -6.84
N ASP A 643 -29.54 -10.64 -7.33
CA ASP A 643 -28.37 -9.92 -7.86
C ASP A 643 -27.44 -9.31 -6.77
N ALA A 644 -27.92 -9.24 -5.53
CA ALA A 644 -27.19 -8.84 -4.34
C ALA A 644 -27.54 -9.71 -3.13
N LEU A 645 -26.50 -10.19 -2.44
CA LEU A 645 -26.56 -10.97 -1.22
C LEU A 645 -25.78 -10.24 -0.13
N LEU A 646 -26.44 -9.90 0.97
CA LEU A 646 -25.86 -9.20 2.11
C LEU A 646 -25.59 -10.17 3.27
N VAL A 647 -24.40 -10.04 3.86
CA VAL A 647 -24.09 -10.50 5.21
C VAL A 647 -23.68 -9.29 6.04
N GLY A 648 -24.46 -8.98 7.07
CA GLY A 648 -24.23 -7.90 8.02
C GLY A 648 -24.03 -8.42 9.43
N MET A 649 -23.22 -7.72 10.22
CA MET A 649 -22.90 -8.04 11.60
C MET A 649 -22.80 -6.78 12.44
N VAL A 650 -23.31 -6.85 13.68
CA VAL A 650 -23.03 -5.89 14.76
C VAL A 650 -22.45 -6.65 15.94
N GLU A 651 -21.34 -6.17 16.48
CA GLU A 651 -20.71 -6.67 17.70
C GLU A 651 -21.45 -6.11 18.93
N ASP A 652 -21.46 -6.87 20.01
CA ASP A 652 -22.06 -6.50 21.30
C ASP A 652 -23.54 -6.03 21.19
N VAL A 653 -24.41 -6.94 20.74
CA VAL A 653 -25.86 -6.73 20.62
C VAL A 653 -26.65 -7.18 21.85
N LYS A 654 -25.96 -7.69 22.87
CA LYS A 654 -26.59 -8.28 24.05
C LYS A 654 -27.37 -7.22 24.82
N GLY A 655 -28.64 -7.53 25.14
CA GLY A 655 -29.53 -6.56 25.78
C GLY A 655 -29.94 -5.38 24.88
N ARG A 656 -29.52 -5.36 23.61
CA ARG A 656 -29.76 -4.28 22.63
C ARG A 656 -30.64 -4.73 21.46
N GLY A 657 -31.38 -5.83 21.64
CA GLY A 657 -32.29 -6.38 20.63
C GLY A 657 -31.69 -7.48 19.74
N GLY A 658 -30.46 -7.94 20.00
CA GLY A 658 -29.87 -9.06 19.27
C GLY A 658 -29.76 -8.79 17.76
N SER A 659 -30.11 -9.76 16.93
CA SER A 659 -30.10 -9.59 15.47
C SER A 659 -31.13 -8.58 14.95
N SER A 660 -32.16 -8.23 15.72
CA SER A 660 -33.12 -7.19 15.30
C SER A 660 -32.46 -5.83 15.16
N LEU A 661 -31.42 -5.54 15.95
CA LEU A 661 -30.61 -4.33 15.78
C LEU A 661 -29.93 -4.31 14.40
N VAL A 662 -29.41 -5.45 13.94
CA VAL A 662 -28.78 -5.56 12.61
C VAL A 662 -29.82 -5.33 11.51
N ILE A 663 -31.03 -5.87 11.68
CA ILE A 663 -32.17 -5.61 10.80
C ILE A 663 -32.48 -4.11 10.75
N ASP A 664 -32.64 -3.45 11.90
CA ASP A 664 -32.98 -2.03 11.96
C ASP A 664 -31.95 -1.14 11.26
N ARG A 665 -30.67 -1.52 11.35
CA ARG A 665 -29.54 -0.80 10.73
C ARG A 665 -29.45 -1.03 9.22
N LEU A 666 -29.87 -2.19 8.72
CA LEU A 666 -29.66 -2.60 7.32
C LEU A 666 -30.94 -2.78 6.49
N LYS A 667 -32.13 -2.69 7.08
CA LYS A 667 -33.42 -2.84 6.38
C LYS A 667 -33.54 -1.90 5.18
N ASN A 668 -33.13 -0.65 5.34
CA ASN A 668 -33.16 0.35 4.26
C ASN A 668 -32.22 0.01 3.10
N VAL A 669 -31.13 -0.74 3.36
CA VAL A 669 -30.22 -1.24 2.32
C VAL A 669 -30.87 -2.41 1.58
N ILE A 670 -31.37 -3.41 2.30
CA ILE A 670 -32.00 -4.60 1.69
C ILE A 670 -33.24 -4.20 0.90
N ALA A 671 -33.96 -3.16 1.34
CA ALA A 671 -35.07 -2.59 0.60
C ALA A 671 -34.67 -2.01 -0.78
N THR A 672 -33.40 -1.93 -1.16
CA THR A 672 -32.97 -1.55 -2.53
C THR A 672 -32.52 -2.71 -3.40
N PHE A 673 -32.49 -3.94 -2.87
CA PHE A 673 -32.21 -5.15 -3.64
C PHE A 673 -33.42 -5.57 -4.49
#